data_AF-A0A6A4T3H0-F1
#
_entry.id   AF-A0A6A4T3H0-F1
#
_cell.length_a   1.000
_cell.length_b   1.000
_cell.length_c   1.000
_cell.angle_alpha   90.00
_cell.angle_beta   90.00
_cell.angle_gamma   90.00
#
_symmetry.space_group_name_H-M   'P 1'
#
loop_
_entity.id
_entity.type
_entity.pdbx_description
1 polymer ?
#
loop_
_entity_poly.entity_id
_entity_poly.type
_entity_poly.pdbx_seq_one_letter_code
_entity_poly.pdbx_strand_id
1 'polypeptide(L)'
;MTSGFPKRHVGFGGTSGRSGQLAERLTEHRDPCRPWKGPSDRGDSSPEKYVSYVRLVKLPRGCGGELTLATVALSGLHGLLVASHPWEVIVGTLALTVCLVSMNSLAASSQMCSWNECPKVEEKIHSSDIIILTVTRCMAIVYVYFQFKNLRQLGSKYILGIAGLFTVFSSFVFSTVVIHFFGKELTGLNEALPFFLLLIDLSKACALAKFALSSNSQEEVRENISQGMAILGPTFTLDALVECLVIGIGTMSGVPQLEIMCCFGCMSVLANYFVFMTFFPACVSLVLELSRESREGRPIWQLSHFARVLAEEEDNKPNPVTQRVKIIMRGARFLSDAEVMNLVTSRNILNYKLEAVLETPERGVAVRREMLSPKLPVPSALAHLPYKDYDYAKVIGTCCENVIGYMPVPVGVAGPLLLDEKQFYVPMATTEGCLVASTNRGCRALSLSGGCHSSILADGMTRGPVVRLPSACRAAEVKVWLETSDSFSLIKEVFDQTSRFARLEKLLVSLAGRSLYIRFQSQTGDAMGMNMLSKGTEQALRRLQQQYPDMEVLSVSGNYCTDKKSAAINWILGRGKSAVCEATVPAKVVREVLKSSTAALVDLNINKNLVGSAMAGSIGGFNAHAANIVAAIYIACGQDPAQTVGSSNCITQMEPAGPDGEDLYISCTMPSIELDLKQMCPKHLRKSREMVDVGSFVRLRGRPEGTNERTHLIRARDS
;
A
#
# COMPACT_ATOMS: atom_id res chain seq x y z
N MET A 1 40.40 22.17 32.52
CA MET A 1 40.44 21.59 33.88
C MET A 1 39.54 20.35 33.89
N THR A 2 40.16 19.19 34.03
CA THR A 2 39.56 17.86 34.01
C THR A 2 39.17 17.42 35.43
N SER A 3 37.93 16.96 35.61
CA SER A 3 37.49 16.05 36.68
C SER A 3 36.10 15.52 36.28
N GLY A 4 35.76 14.23 36.25
CA GLY A 4 36.31 13.08 36.95
C GLY A 4 35.32 12.66 38.05
N PHE A 5 34.28 11.88 37.70
CA PHE A 5 33.39 11.23 38.67
C PHE A 5 33.36 9.71 38.47
N PRO A 6 33.35 8.89 39.55
CA PRO A 6 33.76 7.49 39.49
C PRO A 6 32.58 6.50 39.40
N LYS A 7 32.87 5.36 38.76
CA LYS A 7 32.04 4.15 38.75
C LYS A 7 32.10 3.47 40.13
N ARG A 8 30.95 3.04 40.67
CA ARG A 8 30.88 2.07 41.76
C ARG A 8 30.47 0.70 41.23
N HIS A 9 31.38 -0.26 41.40
CA HIS A 9 31.10 -1.69 41.42
C HIS A 9 30.45 -2.08 42.76
N VAL A 10 29.49 -2.98 42.72
CA VAL A 10 29.10 -3.80 43.88
C VAL A 10 29.04 -5.25 43.39
N GLY A 11 29.89 -6.08 43.99
CA GLY A 11 29.93 -7.53 43.76
C GLY A 11 29.35 -8.28 44.97
N PHE A 12 28.61 -9.34 44.63
CA PHE A 12 28.47 -10.65 45.28
C PHE A 12 28.42 -10.78 46.82
N GLY A 13 27.29 -11.30 47.28
CA GLY A 13 27.20 -12.19 48.45
C GLY A 13 26.33 -13.39 48.09
N GLY A 14 26.92 -14.58 48.03
CA GLY A 14 26.23 -15.84 47.78
C GLY A 14 25.93 -16.58 49.09
N THR A 15 24.84 -17.34 49.10
CA THR A 15 24.65 -18.51 49.98
C THR A 15 23.96 -19.60 49.17
N SER A 16 24.62 -20.75 49.19
CA SER A 16 24.34 -22.02 48.52
C SER A 16 23.14 -22.79 49.10
N GLY A 17 22.48 -23.55 48.23
CA GLY A 17 22.03 -24.91 48.56
C GLY A 17 20.53 -25.19 48.52
N ARG A 18 20.02 -25.64 47.36
CA ARG A 18 19.29 -26.92 47.22
C ARG A 18 19.04 -27.21 45.73
N SER A 19 19.75 -28.23 45.28
CA SER A 19 19.69 -28.89 43.99
C SER A 19 18.45 -29.78 43.85
N GLY A 20 17.80 -29.74 42.69
CA GLY A 20 16.84 -30.78 42.29
C GLY A 20 15.83 -30.35 41.22
N GLN A 21 16.10 -30.74 39.98
CA GLN A 21 15.13 -31.00 38.90
C GLN A 21 14.30 -29.83 38.34
N LEU A 22 14.71 -29.30 37.18
CA LEU A 22 13.89 -29.13 35.94
C LEU A 22 14.62 -28.19 34.96
N ALA A 23 15.42 -28.73 34.04
CA ALA A 23 15.79 -28.06 32.79
C ALA A 23 16.55 -29.03 31.88
N GLU A 24 15.85 -29.74 31.00
CA GLU A 24 16.40 -30.23 29.74
C GLU A 24 15.26 -30.77 28.87
N ARG A 25 14.83 -29.97 27.90
CA ARG A 25 14.11 -30.44 26.71
C ARG A 25 14.41 -29.47 25.58
N LEU A 26 14.73 -30.05 24.42
CA LEU A 26 14.88 -29.46 23.09
C LEU A 26 16.30 -29.08 22.65
N THR A 27 17.11 -30.11 22.35
CA THR A 27 17.99 -30.11 21.16
C THR A 27 18.37 -31.54 20.79
N GLU A 28 17.76 -32.14 19.76
CA GLU A 28 18.39 -33.21 18.99
C GLU A 28 17.98 -33.09 17.51
N HIS A 29 18.94 -32.62 16.71
CA HIS A 29 19.01 -32.83 15.27
C HIS A 29 19.30 -34.31 14.99
N ARG A 30 18.62 -34.93 14.02
CA ARG A 30 19.05 -36.21 13.41
C ARG A 30 19.09 -36.13 11.89
N ASP A 31 20.19 -36.66 11.37
CA ASP A 31 20.64 -36.72 9.97
C ASP A 31 19.67 -37.43 9.00
N PRO A 32 19.64 -37.04 7.70
CA PRO A 32 18.79 -37.67 6.69
C PRO A 32 19.61 -38.58 5.74
N CYS A 33 20.10 -39.73 6.20
CA CYS A 33 20.61 -40.77 5.29
C CYS A 33 20.52 -42.18 5.92
N ARG A 34 19.47 -42.95 5.60
CA ARG A 34 19.50 -44.43 5.59
C ARG A 34 18.63 -44.97 4.45
N PRO A 35 19.04 -46.07 3.76
CA PRO A 35 18.27 -46.67 2.69
C PRO A 35 17.11 -47.53 3.24
N TRP A 36 16.01 -47.54 2.49
CA TRP A 36 14.74 -48.20 2.82
C TRP A 36 14.86 -49.74 2.72
N LYS A 37 14.42 -50.47 3.75
CA LYS A 37 14.13 -51.92 3.69
C LYS A 37 12.62 -52.07 3.56
N GLY A 38 12.15 -52.64 2.44
CA GLY A 38 10.73 -52.86 2.18
C GLY A 38 10.09 -53.89 3.12
N PRO A 39 8.75 -53.90 3.27
CA PRO A 39 8.04 -54.94 3.99
C PRO A 39 7.82 -56.18 3.11
N SER A 40 8.00 -57.34 3.72
CA SER A 40 7.79 -58.68 3.17
C SER A 40 6.33 -58.98 2.83
N ASP A 41 6.16 -59.78 1.78
CA ASP A 41 4.96 -60.47 1.30
C ASP A 41 3.89 -60.75 2.37
N ARG A 42 2.68 -60.21 2.11
CA ARG A 42 1.42 -60.93 2.25
C ARG A 42 0.34 -60.16 1.48
N GLY A 43 -0.28 -60.83 0.52
CA GLY A 43 -1.37 -60.30 -0.29
C GLY A 43 -2.58 -60.01 0.60
N ASP A 44 -2.97 -58.74 0.64
CA ASP A 44 -4.30 -58.33 1.06
C ASP A 44 -4.66 -57.02 0.35
N SER A 45 -5.74 -57.06 -0.42
CA SER A 45 -6.27 -55.99 -1.26
C SER A 45 -7.41 -55.31 -0.52
N SER A 46 -7.12 -54.26 0.28
CA SER A 46 -8.14 -53.50 1.02
C SER A 46 -7.97 -51.97 0.87
N PRO A 47 -9.05 -51.17 1.01
CA PRO A 47 -9.05 -49.70 0.87
C PRO A 47 -8.19 -48.94 1.90
N GLU A 48 -7.68 -49.63 2.93
CA GLU A 48 -6.93 -49.02 4.04
C GLU A 48 -5.50 -48.59 3.67
N LYS A 49 -4.90 -49.17 2.61
CA LYS A 49 -3.61 -48.72 2.08
C LYS A 49 -3.67 -47.28 1.55
N TYR A 50 -4.80 -46.85 0.99
CA TYR A 50 -4.97 -45.50 0.44
C TYR A 50 -5.10 -44.42 1.51
N VAL A 51 -5.79 -44.72 2.62
CA VAL A 51 -5.95 -43.78 3.75
C VAL A 51 -4.62 -43.54 4.48
N SER A 52 -3.74 -44.54 4.49
CA SER A 52 -2.39 -44.41 5.05
C SER A 52 -1.40 -43.68 4.11
N TYR A 53 -1.58 -43.79 2.79
CA TYR A 53 -0.76 -43.08 1.79
C TYR A 53 -0.98 -41.56 1.79
N VAL A 54 -2.22 -41.10 1.97
CA VAL A 54 -2.57 -39.66 2.00
C VAL A 54 -1.97 -38.93 3.22
N ARG A 55 -1.61 -39.64 4.30
CA ARG A 55 -0.97 -39.05 5.48
C ARG A 55 0.53 -38.76 5.32
N LEU A 56 1.19 -39.30 4.29
CA LEU A 56 2.65 -39.18 4.12
C LEU A 56 3.10 -38.00 3.26
N VAL A 57 2.18 -37.34 2.52
CA VAL A 57 2.47 -36.08 1.82
C VAL A 57 2.29 -34.93 2.80
N LYS A 58 3.38 -34.45 3.41
CA LYS A 58 3.38 -33.20 4.20
C LYS A 58 3.09 -32.01 3.28
N LEU A 59 1.81 -31.71 3.05
CA LEU A 59 1.40 -30.41 2.54
C LEU A 59 1.49 -29.35 3.67
N PRO A 60 1.89 -28.11 3.39
CA PRO A 60 2.01 -27.06 4.40
C PRO A 60 0.66 -26.87 5.10
N ARG A 61 0.65 -27.02 6.44
CA ARG A 61 -0.56 -26.92 7.25
C ARG A 61 -1.14 -25.51 7.15
N GLY A 62 -2.33 -25.37 6.55
CA GLY A 62 -3.12 -24.15 6.63
C GLY A 62 -3.96 -23.85 5.39
N CYS A 63 -4.95 -24.69 5.07
CA CYS A 63 -6.07 -24.38 4.19
C CYS A 63 -7.24 -25.32 4.50
N GLY A 64 -8.47 -24.91 4.18
CA GLY A 64 -9.69 -25.72 4.32
C GLY A 64 -9.48 -27.16 3.84
N GLY A 65 -9.35 -28.06 4.81
CA GLY A 65 -8.70 -29.36 4.63
C GLY A 65 -9.55 -30.42 3.95
N GLU A 66 -10.80 -30.13 3.59
CA GLU A 66 -11.69 -31.14 3.02
C GLU A 66 -11.78 -31.04 1.50
N LEU A 67 -11.96 -29.84 0.93
CA LEU A 67 -12.16 -29.71 -0.53
C LEU A 67 -10.87 -29.95 -1.33
N THR A 68 -9.72 -29.44 -0.86
CA THR A 68 -8.42 -29.64 -1.54
C THR A 68 -7.88 -31.05 -1.36
N LEU A 69 -8.24 -31.69 -0.26
CA LEU A 69 -7.81 -33.07 0.05
C LEU A 69 -8.70 -34.07 -0.68
N ALA A 70 -9.99 -33.77 -0.83
CA ALA A 70 -10.91 -34.51 -1.69
C ALA A 70 -10.49 -34.45 -3.15
N THR A 71 -10.12 -33.29 -3.70
CA THR A 71 -9.68 -33.20 -5.11
C THR A 71 -8.36 -33.94 -5.37
N VAL A 72 -7.38 -33.82 -4.48
CA VAL A 72 -6.11 -34.59 -4.56
C VAL A 72 -6.39 -36.10 -4.48
N ALA A 73 -7.24 -36.54 -3.55
CA ALA A 73 -7.60 -37.94 -3.40
C ALA A 73 -8.38 -38.47 -4.62
N LEU A 74 -9.32 -37.68 -5.16
CA LEU A 74 -10.11 -38.03 -6.33
C LEU A 74 -9.23 -38.16 -7.58
N SER A 75 -8.29 -37.22 -7.81
CA SER A 75 -7.34 -37.28 -8.93
C SER A 75 -6.38 -38.46 -8.81
N GLY A 76 -5.92 -38.79 -7.60
CA GLY A 76 -5.09 -39.97 -7.35
C GLY A 76 -5.82 -41.29 -7.59
N LEU A 77 -7.06 -41.41 -7.08
CA LEU A 77 -7.90 -42.60 -7.26
C LEU A 77 -8.27 -42.81 -8.74
N HIS A 78 -8.59 -41.73 -9.44
CA HIS A 78 -8.85 -41.75 -10.88
C HIS A 78 -7.61 -42.18 -11.67
N GLY A 79 -6.44 -41.62 -11.34
CA GLY A 79 -5.17 -42.01 -11.97
C GLY A 79 -4.83 -43.49 -11.80
N LEU A 80 -5.10 -44.06 -10.61
CA LEU A 80 -4.92 -45.50 -10.38
C LEU A 80 -5.88 -46.34 -11.24
N LEU A 81 -7.17 -46.00 -11.27
CA LEU A 81 -8.18 -46.73 -12.03
C LEU A 81 -7.82 -46.76 -13.52
N VAL A 82 -7.43 -45.61 -14.06
CA VAL A 82 -7.03 -45.44 -15.46
C VAL A 82 -5.75 -46.22 -15.80
N ALA A 83 -4.77 -46.22 -14.88
CA ALA A 83 -3.50 -46.93 -15.09
C ALA A 83 -3.62 -48.46 -14.91
N SER A 84 -4.60 -48.93 -14.11
CA SER A 84 -4.78 -50.35 -13.79
C SER A 84 -5.58 -51.11 -14.84
N HIS A 85 -6.44 -50.41 -15.60
CA HIS A 85 -7.28 -50.97 -16.66
C HIS A 85 -7.03 -50.25 -17.99
N PRO A 86 -5.78 -50.26 -18.51
CA PRO A 86 -5.43 -49.44 -19.66
C PRO A 86 -6.17 -49.88 -20.94
N TRP A 87 -6.36 -51.18 -21.14
CA TRP A 87 -7.08 -51.70 -22.31
C TRP A 87 -8.56 -51.35 -22.28
N GLU A 88 -9.22 -51.48 -21.14
CA GLU A 88 -10.64 -51.17 -20.97
C GLU A 88 -10.91 -49.68 -21.12
N VAL A 89 -10.02 -48.82 -20.62
CA VAL A 89 -10.12 -47.37 -20.78
C VAL A 89 -9.84 -46.96 -22.23
N ILE A 90 -8.82 -47.50 -22.88
CA ILE A 90 -8.49 -47.18 -24.28
C ILE A 90 -9.60 -47.66 -25.21
N VAL A 91 -10.03 -48.93 -25.10
CA VAL A 91 -11.12 -49.49 -25.90
C VAL A 91 -12.45 -48.81 -25.59
N GLY A 92 -12.74 -48.51 -24.32
CA GLY A 92 -13.95 -47.79 -23.91
C GLY A 92 -14.00 -46.37 -24.47
N THR A 93 -12.88 -45.64 -24.44
CA THR A 93 -12.78 -44.28 -25.00
C THR A 93 -12.86 -44.32 -26.53
N LEU A 94 -12.23 -45.29 -27.18
CA LEU A 94 -12.33 -45.50 -28.63
C LEU A 94 -13.75 -45.87 -29.05
N ALA A 95 -14.40 -46.78 -28.32
CA ALA A 95 -15.78 -47.20 -28.57
C ALA A 95 -16.76 -46.05 -28.37
N LEU A 96 -16.62 -45.27 -27.28
CA LEU A 96 -17.41 -44.04 -27.06
C LEU A 96 -17.23 -43.07 -28.24
N THR A 97 -16.00 -42.84 -28.68
CA THR A 97 -15.71 -41.94 -29.80
C THR A 97 -16.33 -42.47 -31.11
N VAL A 98 -16.24 -43.77 -31.38
CA VAL A 98 -16.86 -44.42 -32.54
C VAL A 98 -18.39 -44.36 -32.45
N CYS A 99 -18.99 -44.58 -31.28
CA CYS A 99 -20.42 -44.46 -31.06
C CYS A 99 -20.92 -43.02 -31.29
N LEU A 100 -20.18 -42.02 -30.81
CA LEU A 100 -20.47 -40.61 -31.05
C LEU A 100 -20.39 -40.26 -32.54
N VAL A 101 -19.45 -40.86 -33.28
CA VAL A 101 -19.35 -40.72 -34.74
C VAL A 101 -20.50 -41.46 -35.47
N SER A 102 -20.89 -42.65 -35.02
CA SER A 102 -21.96 -43.44 -35.63
C SER A 102 -23.36 -42.87 -35.40
N MET A 103 -23.61 -42.22 -34.25
CA MET A 103 -24.88 -41.51 -34.00
C MET A 103 -25.13 -40.39 -35.03
N ASN A 104 -24.07 -39.80 -35.58
CA ASN A 104 -24.15 -38.78 -36.62
C ASN A 104 -24.54 -39.36 -38.01
N SER A 105 -24.17 -40.62 -38.29
CA SER A 105 -24.54 -41.29 -39.55
C SER A 105 -26.03 -41.62 -39.64
N LEU A 106 -26.73 -41.84 -38.52
CA LEU A 106 -28.17 -42.09 -38.50
C LEU A 106 -29.01 -40.81 -38.47
N ALA A 107 -28.50 -39.71 -37.89
CA ALA A 107 -29.18 -38.43 -37.88
C ALA A 107 -29.19 -37.74 -39.28
N ALA A 108 -28.21 -38.04 -40.14
CA ALA A 108 -28.12 -37.49 -41.49
C ALA A 108 -29.05 -38.18 -42.51
N SER A 109 -29.63 -39.34 -42.22
CA SER A 109 -30.46 -40.10 -43.18
C SER A 109 -31.94 -39.75 -43.19
N SER A 110 -32.41 -38.80 -42.37
CA SER A 110 -33.82 -38.40 -42.31
C SER A 110 -34.04 -36.93 -42.68
N GLN A 111 -33.94 -36.59 -43.97
CA GLN A 111 -34.78 -35.54 -44.53
C GLN A 111 -35.00 -35.70 -46.04
N MET A 112 -36.25 -36.00 -46.39
CA MET A 112 -36.82 -36.08 -47.73
C MET A 112 -36.94 -34.69 -48.39
N CYS A 113 -37.00 -34.70 -49.73
CA CYS A 113 -37.14 -33.56 -50.64
C CYS A 113 -38.18 -32.50 -50.24
N SER A 114 -37.84 -31.23 -50.47
CA SER A 114 -38.79 -30.23 -50.96
C SER A 114 -38.07 -29.16 -51.79
N TRP A 115 -38.63 -28.89 -52.96
CA TRP A 115 -38.21 -27.86 -53.91
C TRP A 115 -38.71 -26.47 -53.47
N ASN A 116 -37.80 -25.48 -53.55
CA ASN A 116 -37.94 -24.04 -53.85
C ASN A 116 -37.20 -23.08 -52.89
N GLU A 117 -36.23 -22.40 -53.50
CA GLU A 117 -35.61 -21.08 -53.26
C GLU A 117 -35.30 -20.55 -51.85
N CYS A 118 -34.00 -20.34 -51.57
CA CYS A 118 -33.42 -19.03 -51.21
C CYS A 118 -31.86 -19.07 -51.13
N PRO A 119 -31.16 -17.92 -51.14
CA PRO A 119 -30.05 -17.66 -52.06
C PRO A 119 -28.66 -18.03 -51.52
N LYS A 120 -27.73 -18.33 -52.42
CA LYS A 120 -26.29 -18.39 -52.13
C LYS A 120 -25.77 -16.97 -51.88
N VAL A 121 -25.45 -16.65 -50.64
CA VAL A 121 -24.58 -15.51 -50.32
C VAL A 121 -23.15 -16.00 -50.51
N GLU A 122 -22.51 -15.62 -51.62
CA GLU A 122 -21.05 -15.69 -51.73
C GLU A 122 -20.45 -14.59 -50.86
N GLU A 123 -20.04 -14.94 -49.64
CA GLU A 123 -19.19 -14.06 -48.84
C GLU A 123 -17.80 -13.97 -49.48
N LYS A 124 -17.41 -12.73 -49.77
CA LYS A 124 -16.14 -12.38 -50.41
C LYS A 124 -15.03 -12.43 -49.36
N ILE A 125 -14.33 -13.56 -49.26
CA ILE A 125 -13.17 -13.72 -48.36
C ILE A 125 -12.10 -12.68 -48.73
N HIS A 126 -11.72 -11.83 -47.78
CA HIS A 126 -10.71 -10.80 -47.97
C HIS A 126 -9.31 -11.43 -48.01
N SER A 127 -8.42 -10.94 -48.89
CA SER A 127 -7.05 -11.45 -49.03
C SER A 127 -6.22 -11.40 -47.73
N SER A 128 -6.63 -10.58 -46.75
CA SER A 128 -6.02 -10.51 -45.41
C SER A 128 -6.30 -11.74 -44.57
N ASP A 129 -7.47 -12.37 -44.69
CA ASP A 129 -7.85 -13.52 -43.87
C ASP A 129 -7.05 -14.76 -44.29
N ILE A 130 -6.80 -14.91 -45.59
CA ILE A 130 -5.92 -15.96 -46.13
C ILE A 130 -4.48 -15.79 -45.62
N ILE A 131 -3.98 -14.56 -45.53
CA ILE A 131 -2.62 -14.28 -45.01
C ILE A 131 -2.55 -14.60 -43.50
N ILE A 132 -3.53 -14.14 -42.71
CA ILE A 132 -3.59 -14.41 -41.26
C ILE A 132 -3.69 -15.91 -40.99
N LEU A 133 -4.54 -16.62 -41.73
CA LEU A 133 -4.72 -18.07 -41.60
C LEU A 133 -3.45 -18.83 -42.00
N THR A 134 -2.74 -18.36 -43.03
CA THR A 134 -1.46 -18.94 -43.47
C THR A 134 -0.35 -18.70 -42.45
N VAL A 135 -0.24 -17.50 -41.88
CA VAL A 135 0.72 -17.18 -40.81
C VAL A 135 0.44 -18.03 -39.56
N THR A 136 -0.82 -18.18 -39.17
CA THR A 136 -1.22 -19.01 -38.03
C THR A 136 -0.87 -20.49 -38.26
N ARG A 137 -1.08 -21.01 -39.47
CA ARG A 137 -0.66 -22.38 -39.86
C ARG A 137 0.86 -22.55 -39.80
N CYS A 138 1.63 -21.59 -40.31
CA CYS A 138 3.09 -21.61 -40.24
C CYS A 138 3.60 -21.58 -38.79
N MET A 139 3.01 -20.74 -37.94
CA MET A 139 3.33 -20.66 -36.50
C MET A 139 2.97 -21.94 -35.75
N ALA A 140 1.81 -22.55 -36.04
CA ALA A 140 1.43 -23.84 -35.46
C ALA A 140 2.42 -24.95 -35.86
N ILE A 141 2.88 -24.99 -37.11
CA ILE A 141 3.88 -25.96 -37.57
C ILE A 141 5.24 -25.74 -36.88
N VAL A 142 5.68 -24.48 -36.73
CA VAL A 142 6.93 -24.13 -36.02
C VAL A 142 6.82 -24.45 -34.52
N TYR A 143 5.69 -24.18 -33.89
CA TYR A 143 5.43 -24.50 -32.49
C TYR A 143 5.44 -26.01 -32.25
N VAL A 144 4.74 -26.77 -33.10
CA VAL A 144 4.75 -28.25 -33.06
C VAL A 144 6.17 -28.78 -33.27
N TYR A 145 6.93 -28.24 -34.23
CA TYR A 145 8.35 -28.59 -34.44
C TYR A 145 9.23 -28.25 -33.22
N PHE A 146 9.03 -27.09 -32.59
CA PHE A 146 9.78 -26.68 -31.41
C PHE A 146 9.45 -27.56 -30.21
N GLN A 147 8.17 -27.91 -30.01
CA GLN A 147 7.73 -28.85 -28.99
C GLN A 147 8.33 -30.24 -29.22
N PHE A 148 8.36 -30.73 -30.47
CA PHE A 148 9.04 -31.97 -30.83
C PHE A 148 10.56 -31.93 -30.65
N LYS A 149 11.21 -30.76 -30.86
CA LYS A 149 12.64 -30.56 -30.59
C LYS A 149 12.93 -30.57 -29.09
N ASN A 150 12.10 -29.93 -28.28
CA ASN A 150 12.19 -29.94 -26.81
C ASN A 150 12.02 -31.36 -26.26
N LEU A 151 11.08 -32.13 -26.82
CA LEU A 151 10.89 -33.56 -26.55
C LEU A 151 12.09 -34.43 -26.97
N ARG A 152 12.78 -34.10 -28.08
CA ARG A 152 14.00 -34.80 -28.52
C ARG A 152 15.18 -34.60 -27.59
N GLN A 153 15.31 -33.42 -26.96
CA GLN A 153 16.35 -33.17 -25.95
C GLN A 153 16.19 -34.04 -24.69
N LEU A 154 14.98 -34.56 -24.44
CA LEU A 154 14.64 -35.43 -23.31
C LEU A 154 14.82 -36.95 -23.58
N GLY A 155 15.21 -37.35 -24.79
CA GLY A 155 15.98 -38.59 -25.00
C GLY A 155 15.28 -39.95 -24.94
N SER A 156 13.96 -40.09 -25.18
CA SER A 156 13.32 -41.42 -25.28
C SER A 156 12.40 -41.58 -26.50
N LYS A 157 12.62 -42.65 -27.28
CA LYS A 157 11.79 -43.03 -28.45
C LYS A 157 10.32 -43.23 -28.09
N TYR A 158 10.04 -43.62 -26.84
CA TYR A 158 8.70 -43.94 -26.36
C TYR A 158 7.87 -42.68 -26.04
N ILE A 159 8.47 -41.66 -25.43
CA ILE A 159 7.80 -40.39 -25.12
C ILE A 159 7.34 -39.71 -26.42
N LEU A 160 8.17 -39.79 -27.46
CA LEU A 160 7.86 -39.23 -28.78
C LEU A 160 6.67 -39.95 -29.45
N GLY A 161 6.58 -41.28 -29.32
CA GLY A 161 5.46 -42.07 -29.84
C GLY A 161 4.15 -41.81 -29.09
N ILE A 162 4.21 -41.69 -27.76
CA ILE A 162 3.04 -41.40 -26.91
C ILE A 162 2.51 -39.99 -27.17
N ALA A 163 3.39 -38.99 -27.24
CA ALA A 163 3.00 -37.62 -27.58
C ALA A 163 2.35 -37.55 -28.97
N GLY A 164 2.90 -38.24 -29.97
CA GLY A 164 2.31 -38.32 -31.31
C GLY A 164 0.93 -38.97 -31.33
N LEU A 165 0.75 -40.11 -30.65
CA LEU A 165 -0.54 -40.80 -30.55
C LEU A 165 -1.59 -39.95 -29.82
N PHE A 166 -1.17 -39.29 -28.73
CA PHE A 166 -2.01 -38.38 -27.94
C PHE A 166 -2.48 -37.18 -28.76
N THR A 167 -1.58 -36.53 -29.52
CA THR A 167 -1.93 -35.38 -30.36
C THR A 167 -2.92 -35.77 -31.47
N VAL A 168 -2.73 -36.93 -32.11
CA VAL A 168 -3.64 -37.43 -33.15
C VAL A 168 -5.03 -37.74 -32.57
N PHE A 169 -5.08 -38.43 -31.44
CA PHE A 169 -6.34 -38.82 -30.81
C PHE A 169 -7.12 -37.61 -30.26
N SER A 170 -6.44 -36.67 -29.61
CA SER A 170 -7.06 -35.45 -29.08
C SER A 170 -7.66 -34.59 -30.20
N SER A 171 -7.00 -34.52 -31.36
CA SER A 171 -7.50 -33.83 -32.56
C SER A 171 -8.78 -34.48 -33.12
N PHE A 172 -8.85 -35.82 -33.09
CA PHE A 172 -10.01 -36.56 -33.55
C PHE A 172 -11.22 -36.37 -32.63
N VAL A 173 -11.05 -36.51 -31.31
CA VAL A 173 -12.11 -36.29 -30.32
C VAL A 173 -12.65 -34.86 -30.38
N PHE A 174 -11.77 -33.86 -30.49
CA PHE A 174 -12.18 -32.46 -30.70
C PHE A 174 -13.06 -32.30 -31.93
N SER A 175 -12.63 -32.87 -33.07
CA SER A 175 -13.39 -32.80 -34.32
C SER A 175 -14.79 -33.42 -34.18
N THR A 176 -14.93 -34.54 -33.48
CA THR A 176 -16.22 -35.20 -33.23
C THR A 176 -17.15 -34.38 -32.33
N VAL A 177 -16.64 -33.78 -31.25
CA VAL A 177 -17.44 -32.94 -30.33
C VAL A 177 -17.97 -31.70 -31.04
N VAL A 178 -17.14 -31.08 -31.89
CA VAL A 178 -17.51 -29.95 -32.74
C VAL A 178 -18.62 -30.31 -33.72
N ILE A 179 -18.49 -31.44 -34.40
CA ILE A 179 -19.49 -31.93 -35.37
C ILE A 179 -20.84 -32.21 -34.70
N HIS A 180 -20.84 -32.71 -33.45
CA HIS A 180 -22.07 -33.03 -32.72
C HIS A 180 -22.79 -31.79 -32.20
N PHE A 181 -22.07 -30.75 -31.78
CA PHE A 181 -22.69 -29.55 -31.19
C PHE A 181 -23.30 -28.61 -32.23
N PHE A 182 -22.77 -28.58 -33.45
CA PHE A 182 -23.22 -27.71 -34.54
C PHE A 182 -23.60 -28.50 -35.79
N GLY A 183 -24.74 -29.19 -35.72
CA GLY A 183 -25.32 -29.96 -36.84
C GLY A 183 -25.80 -29.13 -38.05
N LYS A 184 -25.47 -27.84 -38.13
CA LYS A 184 -25.72 -26.94 -39.28
C LYS A 184 -24.60 -25.88 -39.31
N GLU A 185 -23.95 -25.71 -40.46
CA GLU A 185 -22.79 -24.82 -40.75
C GLU A 185 -21.39 -25.38 -40.42
N LEU A 186 -20.93 -26.29 -41.29
CA LEU A 186 -19.57 -26.88 -41.29
C LEU A 186 -18.49 -26.00 -41.96
N THR A 187 -18.67 -24.68 -42.07
CA THR A 187 -17.77 -23.83 -42.88
C THR A 187 -16.46 -23.43 -42.17
N GLY A 188 -16.33 -23.57 -40.85
CA GLY A 188 -15.17 -23.08 -40.07
C GLY A 188 -14.16 -24.13 -39.56
N LEU A 189 -14.38 -25.44 -39.78
CA LEU A 189 -13.56 -26.50 -39.16
C LEU A 189 -12.08 -26.44 -39.58
N ASN A 190 -11.81 -26.15 -40.86
CA ASN A 190 -10.45 -26.03 -41.40
C ASN A 190 -9.71 -24.78 -40.91
N GLU A 191 -10.41 -23.84 -40.30
CA GLU A 191 -9.86 -22.60 -39.74
C GLU A 191 -9.56 -22.74 -38.25
N ALA A 192 -10.30 -23.59 -37.53
CA ALA A 192 -10.15 -23.82 -36.09
C ALA A 192 -9.03 -24.83 -35.71
N LEU A 193 -8.70 -25.79 -36.58
CA LEU A 193 -7.68 -26.82 -36.34
C LEU A 193 -6.28 -26.29 -35.93
N PRO A 194 -5.75 -25.20 -36.52
CA PRO A 194 -4.46 -24.63 -36.13
C PRO A 194 -4.46 -24.04 -34.71
N PHE A 195 -5.59 -23.49 -34.26
CA PHE A 195 -5.74 -22.92 -32.92
C PHE A 195 -5.74 -24.02 -31.85
N PHE A 196 -6.37 -25.16 -32.15
CA PHE A 196 -6.28 -26.35 -31.30
C PHE A 196 -4.83 -26.85 -31.12
N LEU A 197 -4.06 -26.94 -32.20
CA LEU A 197 -2.66 -27.37 -32.14
C LEU A 197 -1.77 -26.43 -31.32
N LEU A 198 -2.12 -25.14 -31.24
CA LEU A 198 -1.44 -24.16 -30.40
C LEU A 198 -1.84 -24.25 -28.91
N LEU A 199 -3.06 -24.72 -28.61
CA LEU A 199 -3.56 -24.90 -27.25
C LEU A 199 -3.10 -26.22 -26.60
N ILE A 200 -2.56 -27.16 -27.39
CA ILE A 200 -1.97 -28.38 -26.84
C ILE A 200 -0.61 -28.06 -26.22
N ASP A 201 -0.54 -28.14 -24.89
CA ASP A 201 0.70 -28.07 -24.14
C ASP A 201 1.24 -29.46 -23.79
N LEU A 202 2.21 -29.93 -24.58
CA LEU A 202 2.88 -31.21 -24.37
C LEU A 202 3.80 -31.22 -23.14
N SER A 203 4.10 -30.06 -22.55
CA SER A 203 4.95 -30.00 -21.35
C SER A 203 4.26 -30.61 -20.11
N LYS A 204 2.93 -30.46 -20.01
CA LYS A 204 2.08 -31.09 -18.98
C LYS A 204 2.10 -32.62 -19.09
N ALA A 205 2.03 -33.13 -20.33
CA ALA A 205 2.18 -34.56 -20.66
C ALA A 205 3.56 -35.09 -20.27
N CYS A 206 4.62 -34.30 -20.51
CA CYS A 206 5.98 -34.67 -20.12
C CYS A 206 6.13 -34.76 -18.60
N ALA A 207 5.57 -33.80 -17.85
CA ALA A 207 5.63 -33.81 -16.39
C ALA A 207 5.02 -35.09 -15.80
N LEU A 208 3.87 -35.54 -16.32
CA LEU A 208 3.25 -36.78 -15.87
C LEU A 208 4.00 -38.03 -16.36
N ALA A 209 4.48 -38.05 -17.60
CA ALA A 209 5.27 -39.16 -18.14
C ALA A 209 6.59 -39.37 -17.37
N LYS A 210 7.19 -38.32 -16.81
CA LYS A 210 8.37 -38.41 -15.93
C LYS A 210 8.10 -39.28 -14.69
N PHE A 211 6.92 -39.16 -14.08
CA PHE A 211 6.55 -40.01 -12.93
C PHE A 211 6.46 -41.49 -13.33
N ALA A 212 5.82 -41.79 -14.47
CA ALA A 212 5.71 -43.16 -14.97
C ALA A 212 7.08 -43.80 -15.31
N LEU A 213 7.99 -43.02 -15.89
CA LEU A 213 9.33 -43.47 -16.31
C LEU A 213 10.33 -43.65 -15.16
N SER A 214 10.00 -43.20 -13.95
CA SER A 214 10.85 -43.33 -12.76
C SER A 214 10.72 -44.68 -12.03
N SER A 215 9.85 -45.57 -12.52
CA SER A 215 9.52 -46.86 -11.90
C SER A 215 10.46 -48.01 -12.33
N ASN A 216 10.72 -48.96 -11.42
CA ASN A 216 11.52 -50.16 -11.67
C ASN A 216 10.69 -51.45 -11.79
N SER A 217 9.44 -51.49 -11.31
CA SER A 217 8.51 -52.63 -11.44
C SER A 217 7.15 -52.25 -12.07
N GLN A 218 6.32 -53.23 -12.47
CA GLN A 218 4.99 -53.00 -13.07
C GLN A 218 3.97 -52.42 -12.07
N GLU A 219 3.96 -52.91 -10.83
CA GLU A 219 3.08 -52.36 -9.77
C GLU A 219 3.46 -50.90 -9.44
N GLU A 220 4.76 -50.58 -9.52
CA GLU A 220 5.29 -49.24 -9.27
C GLU A 220 4.96 -48.24 -10.40
N VAL A 221 4.76 -48.69 -11.66
CA VAL A 221 4.28 -47.80 -12.75
C VAL A 221 2.91 -47.24 -12.42
N ARG A 222 1.98 -48.11 -11.99
CA ARG A 222 0.59 -47.76 -11.69
C ARG A 222 0.51 -46.85 -10.47
N GLU A 223 1.28 -47.15 -9.42
CA GLU A 223 1.39 -46.30 -8.24
C GLU A 223 2.01 -44.94 -8.57
N ASN A 224 3.08 -44.89 -9.35
CA ASN A 224 3.75 -43.62 -9.70
C ASN A 224 2.89 -42.74 -10.60
N ILE A 225 2.11 -43.31 -11.54
CA ILE A 225 1.11 -42.55 -12.32
C ILE A 225 0.02 -42.01 -11.39
N SER A 226 -0.47 -42.82 -10.44
CA SER A 226 -1.48 -42.37 -9.47
C SER A 226 -0.98 -41.23 -8.58
N GLN A 227 0.28 -41.29 -8.13
CA GLN A 227 0.93 -40.23 -7.36
C GLN A 227 1.13 -38.97 -8.20
N GLY A 228 1.61 -39.12 -9.45
CA GLY A 228 1.75 -38.01 -10.40
C GLY A 228 0.41 -37.31 -10.65
N MET A 229 -0.69 -38.07 -10.81
CA MET A 229 -2.04 -37.53 -10.98
C MET A 229 -2.58 -36.87 -9.71
N ALA A 230 -2.27 -37.39 -8.52
CA ALA A 230 -2.68 -36.77 -7.25
C ALA A 230 -2.01 -35.39 -7.03
N ILE A 231 -0.74 -35.25 -7.43
CA ILE A 231 0.04 -34.02 -7.25
C ILE A 231 -0.23 -33.00 -8.38
N LEU A 232 -0.18 -33.44 -9.63
CA LEU A 232 -0.29 -32.56 -10.79
C LEU A 232 -1.74 -32.32 -11.24
N GLY A 233 -2.64 -33.27 -10.99
CA GLY A 233 -4.02 -33.25 -11.47
C GLY A 233 -4.80 -32.00 -11.08
N PRO A 234 -4.84 -31.59 -9.79
CA PRO A 234 -5.54 -30.38 -9.36
C PRO A 234 -5.02 -29.09 -10.04
N THR A 235 -3.72 -29.03 -10.34
CA THR A 235 -3.11 -27.90 -11.05
C THR A 235 -3.58 -27.88 -12.51
N PHE A 236 -3.58 -29.02 -13.20
CA PHE A 236 -4.05 -29.11 -14.58
C PHE A 236 -5.55 -28.84 -14.74
N THR A 237 -6.38 -29.29 -13.79
CA THR A 237 -7.81 -28.95 -13.75
C THR A 237 -8.04 -27.46 -13.57
N LEU A 238 -7.27 -26.82 -12.67
CA LEU A 238 -7.36 -25.38 -12.46
C LEU A 238 -6.94 -24.60 -13.71
N ASP A 239 -5.85 -25.00 -14.37
CA ASP A 239 -5.38 -24.38 -15.61
C ASP A 239 -6.44 -24.46 -16.72
N ALA A 240 -7.05 -25.63 -16.92
CA ALA A 240 -8.10 -25.82 -17.93
C ALA A 240 -9.35 -24.96 -17.65
N LEU A 241 -9.73 -24.82 -16.37
CA LEU A 241 -10.84 -23.95 -15.97
C LEU A 241 -10.52 -22.47 -16.22
N VAL A 242 -9.30 -22.03 -15.90
CA VAL A 242 -8.86 -20.65 -16.14
C VAL A 242 -8.79 -20.35 -17.63
N GLU A 243 -8.20 -21.25 -18.44
CA GLU A 243 -8.17 -21.13 -19.90
C GLU A 243 -9.58 -21.04 -20.49
N CYS A 244 -10.52 -21.89 -20.05
CA CYS A 244 -11.91 -21.84 -20.48
C CYS A 244 -12.62 -20.54 -20.08
N LEU A 245 -12.36 -19.99 -18.89
CA LEU A 245 -12.94 -18.71 -18.46
C LEU A 245 -12.39 -17.54 -19.26
N VAL A 246 -11.09 -17.51 -19.53
CA VAL A 246 -10.44 -16.44 -20.29
C VAL A 246 -10.93 -16.44 -21.74
N ILE A 247 -10.99 -17.61 -22.39
CA ILE A 247 -11.51 -17.75 -23.75
C ILE A 247 -13.02 -17.43 -23.78
N GLY A 248 -13.76 -17.82 -22.73
CA GLY A 248 -15.19 -17.57 -22.59
C GLY A 248 -15.59 -16.08 -22.51
N ILE A 249 -14.70 -15.19 -22.08
CA ILE A 249 -14.97 -13.74 -22.15
C ILE A 249 -15.12 -13.29 -23.62
N GLY A 250 -14.42 -13.94 -24.55
CA GLY A 250 -14.50 -13.64 -25.97
C GLY A 250 -15.85 -14.00 -26.61
N THR A 251 -16.63 -14.92 -26.03
CA THR A 251 -17.98 -15.24 -26.52
C THR A 251 -19.01 -14.16 -26.18
N MET A 252 -18.63 -13.13 -25.41
CA MET A 252 -19.48 -11.99 -25.08
C MET A 252 -19.09 -10.71 -25.86
N SER A 253 -18.22 -10.84 -26.87
CA SER A 253 -17.59 -9.71 -27.55
C SER A 253 -18.50 -8.97 -28.55
N GLY A 254 -19.65 -9.53 -28.94
CA GLY A 254 -20.57 -8.94 -29.93
C GLY A 254 -20.12 -9.06 -31.39
N VAL A 255 -19.03 -9.79 -31.67
CA VAL A 255 -18.47 -10.01 -33.01
C VAL A 255 -18.71 -11.47 -33.41
N PRO A 256 -19.63 -11.76 -34.37
CA PRO A 256 -20.10 -13.12 -34.63
C PRO A 256 -19.00 -14.15 -34.91
N GLN A 257 -18.01 -13.77 -35.73
CA GLN A 257 -16.89 -14.66 -36.08
C GLN A 257 -15.99 -14.97 -34.86
N LEU A 258 -15.75 -13.97 -34.00
CA LEU A 258 -14.94 -14.14 -32.79
C LEU A 258 -15.68 -14.97 -31.73
N GLU A 259 -16.99 -14.78 -31.58
CA GLU A 259 -17.82 -15.56 -30.66
C GLU A 259 -17.83 -17.05 -31.03
N ILE A 260 -17.95 -17.35 -32.33
CA ILE A 260 -17.87 -18.71 -32.86
C ILE A 260 -16.48 -19.32 -32.57
N MET A 261 -15.39 -18.59 -32.84
CA MET A 261 -14.03 -19.05 -32.56
C MET A 261 -13.75 -19.29 -31.07
N CYS A 262 -14.25 -18.41 -30.19
CA CYS A 262 -14.09 -18.55 -28.74
C CYS A 262 -14.93 -19.72 -28.19
N CYS A 263 -16.12 -19.95 -28.73
CA CYS A 263 -16.94 -21.12 -28.40
C CYS A 263 -16.20 -22.42 -28.77
N PHE A 264 -15.60 -22.46 -29.97
CA PHE A 264 -14.74 -23.57 -30.38
C PHE A 264 -13.54 -23.76 -29.44
N GLY A 265 -12.87 -22.67 -29.06
CA GLY A 265 -11.75 -22.69 -28.12
C GLY A 265 -12.11 -23.30 -26.76
N CYS A 266 -13.24 -22.89 -26.16
CA CYS A 266 -13.71 -23.41 -24.88
C CYS A 266 -13.99 -24.92 -24.93
N MET A 267 -14.72 -25.38 -25.95
CA MET A 267 -15.02 -26.81 -26.13
C MET A 267 -13.75 -27.61 -26.40
N SER A 268 -12.77 -27.02 -27.08
CA SER A 268 -11.47 -27.61 -27.36
C SER A 268 -10.64 -27.85 -26.10
N VAL A 269 -10.54 -26.85 -25.22
CA VAL A 269 -9.82 -26.95 -23.95
C VAL A 269 -10.43 -28.04 -23.07
N LEU A 270 -11.77 -28.11 -22.99
CA LEU A 270 -12.47 -29.15 -22.23
C LEU A 270 -12.25 -30.55 -22.82
N ALA A 271 -12.41 -30.72 -24.13
CA ALA A 271 -12.17 -32.00 -24.79
C ALA A 271 -10.72 -32.48 -24.58
N ASN A 272 -9.74 -31.59 -24.74
CA ASN A 272 -8.33 -31.89 -24.51
C ASN A 272 -8.06 -32.26 -23.04
N TYR A 273 -8.66 -31.56 -22.09
CA TYR A 273 -8.56 -31.88 -20.66
C TYR A 273 -9.08 -33.29 -20.35
N PHE A 274 -10.25 -33.66 -20.89
CA PHE A 274 -10.80 -35.01 -20.69
C PHE A 274 -9.89 -36.09 -21.27
N VAL A 275 -9.41 -35.90 -22.51
CA VAL A 275 -8.48 -36.85 -23.16
C VAL A 275 -7.15 -36.93 -22.39
N PHE A 276 -6.65 -35.81 -21.88
CA PHE A 276 -5.44 -35.76 -21.07
C PHE A 276 -5.58 -36.46 -19.72
N MET A 277 -6.71 -36.31 -19.03
CA MET A 277 -6.91 -36.92 -17.72
C MET A 277 -7.19 -38.42 -17.77
N THR A 278 -7.67 -38.93 -18.92
CA THR A 278 -8.14 -40.32 -19.07
C THR A 278 -7.29 -41.14 -20.04
N PHE A 279 -7.16 -40.70 -21.29
CA PHE A 279 -6.50 -41.47 -22.34
C PHE A 279 -4.98 -41.43 -22.21
N PHE A 280 -4.40 -40.27 -21.89
CA PHE A 280 -2.94 -40.12 -21.81
C PHE A 280 -2.29 -41.00 -20.73
N PRO A 281 -2.77 -41.05 -19.47
CA PRO A 281 -2.20 -41.94 -18.44
C PRO A 281 -2.36 -43.43 -18.79
N ALA A 282 -3.48 -43.82 -19.41
CA ALA A 282 -3.71 -45.19 -19.88
C ALA A 282 -2.73 -45.60 -20.99
N CYS A 283 -2.48 -44.72 -21.96
CA CYS A 283 -1.49 -44.96 -23.01
C CYS A 283 -0.06 -45.05 -22.47
N VAL A 284 0.31 -44.19 -21.50
CA VAL A 284 1.62 -44.25 -20.84
C VAL A 284 1.78 -45.58 -20.09
N SER A 285 0.75 -46.03 -19.35
CA SER A 285 0.75 -47.33 -18.67
C SER A 285 0.93 -48.48 -19.67
N LEU A 286 0.13 -48.52 -20.73
CA LEU A 286 0.14 -49.60 -21.72
C LEU A 286 1.43 -49.70 -22.53
N VAL A 287 1.98 -48.56 -22.98
CA VAL A 287 3.21 -48.54 -23.78
C VAL A 287 4.41 -48.98 -22.96
N LEU A 288 4.44 -48.66 -21.66
CA LEU A 288 5.44 -49.15 -20.72
C LEU A 288 5.26 -50.64 -20.40
N GLU A 289 4.03 -51.15 -20.40
CA GLU A 289 3.69 -52.57 -20.28
C GLU A 289 4.22 -53.37 -21.48
N LEU A 290 3.83 -52.99 -22.70
CA LEU A 290 4.23 -53.66 -23.95
C LEU A 290 5.74 -53.54 -24.26
N SER A 291 6.37 -52.42 -23.87
CA SER A 291 7.82 -52.23 -24.07
C SER A 291 8.68 -53.08 -23.15
N ARG A 292 8.17 -53.45 -21.97
CA ARG A 292 8.88 -54.31 -21.01
C ARG A 292 8.78 -55.79 -21.38
N GLU A 293 7.67 -56.24 -21.97
CA GLU A 293 7.54 -57.61 -22.52
C GLU A 293 8.44 -57.86 -23.74
N SER A 294 8.67 -56.83 -24.58
CA SER A 294 9.45 -56.97 -25.82
C SER A 294 10.98 -57.03 -25.62
N ARG A 295 11.50 -56.77 -24.41
CA ARG A 295 12.95 -56.70 -24.13
C ARG A 295 13.35 -57.49 -22.89
N GLU A 296 13.54 -58.79 -23.05
CA GLU A 296 14.37 -59.55 -22.12
C GLU A 296 15.82 -59.01 -22.17
N GLY A 297 16.28 -58.42 -21.04
CA GLY A 297 17.70 -58.47 -20.70
C GLY A 297 18.57 -57.20 -20.71
N ARG A 298 18.05 -55.96 -20.63
CA ARG A 298 18.90 -54.79 -20.26
C ARG A 298 18.21 -53.82 -19.28
N PRO A 299 18.80 -53.53 -18.10
CA PRO A 299 18.19 -52.64 -17.11
C PRO A 299 18.41 -51.14 -17.45
N ILE A 300 17.34 -50.35 -17.30
CA ILE A 300 17.30 -48.89 -17.58
C ILE A 300 17.77 -48.11 -16.34
N TRP A 301 19.03 -48.28 -15.91
CA TRP A 301 19.60 -47.45 -14.83
C TRP A 301 20.17 -46.12 -15.32
N GLN A 302 20.21 -45.88 -16.64
CA GLN A 302 20.75 -44.65 -17.23
C GLN A 302 19.76 -43.47 -17.23
N LEU A 303 18.47 -43.65 -16.88
CA LEU A 303 17.50 -42.54 -16.82
C LEU A 303 17.32 -41.93 -15.42
N SER A 304 17.66 -42.64 -14.34
CA SER A 304 17.58 -42.11 -12.97
C SER A 304 18.59 -40.97 -12.73
N HIS A 305 19.75 -41.03 -13.40
CA HIS A 305 20.73 -39.94 -13.40
C HIS A 305 20.22 -38.67 -14.08
N PHE A 306 19.40 -38.80 -15.15
CA PHE A 306 18.78 -37.66 -15.83
C PHE A 306 17.60 -37.07 -15.05
N ALA A 307 16.81 -37.90 -14.36
CA ALA A 307 15.74 -37.44 -13.47
C ALA A 307 16.28 -36.56 -12.32
N ARG A 308 17.50 -36.86 -11.83
CA ARG A 308 18.15 -36.08 -10.77
C ARG A 308 18.74 -34.76 -11.25
N VAL A 309 19.28 -34.70 -12.48
CA VAL A 309 19.81 -33.48 -13.10
C VAL A 309 18.69 -32.50 -13.48
N LEU A 310 17.50 -33.00 -13.83
CA LEU A 310 16.33 -32.18 -14.14
C LEU A 310 15.57 -31.67 -12.91
N ALA A 311 15.80 -32.26 -11.72
CA ALA A 311 15.26 -31.77 -10.46
C ALA A 311 15.94 -30.46 -9.98
N GLU A 312 17.15 -30.16 -10.49
CA GLU A 312 17.89 -28.94 -10.14
C GLU A 312 17.53 -27.73 -11.01
N GLU A 313 16.86 -27.89 -12.16
CA GLU A 313 16.51 -26.75 -13.05
C GLU A 313 15.14 -26.09 -12.79
N GLU A 314 14.21 -26.73 -12.07
CA GLU A 314 12.84 -26.18 -11.87
C GLU A 314 12.58 -25.55 -10.50
N ASP A 315 13.51 -25.60 -9.54
CA ASP A 315 13.30 -25.06 -8.18
C ASP A 315 13.77 -23.60 -8.00
N ASN A 316 13.83 -22.81 -9.09
CA ASN A 316 14.17 -21.39 -9.00
C ASN A 316 13.17 -20.48 -9.72
N LYS A 317 12.45 -19.72 -8.88
CA LYS A 317 11.45 -18.65 -9.12
C LYS A 317 10.02 -19.13 -9.41
N PRO A 318 9.09 -19.01 -8.45
CA PRO A 318 7.67 -19.11 -8.77
C PRO A 318 7.31 -18.05 -9.81
N ASN A 319 6.61 -18.47 -10.86
CA ASN A 319 6.17 -17.61 -11.94
C ASN A 319 5.46 -16.35 -11.38
N PRO A 320 5.95 -15.13 -11.71
CA PRO A 320 5.41 -13.89 -11.16
C PRO A 320 3.93 -13.67 -11.52
N VAL A 321 3.45 -14.27 -12.61
CA VAL A 321 2.03 -14.24 -13.00
C VAL A 321 1.19 -15.11 -12.08
N THR A 322 1.66 -16.31 -11.74
CA THR A 322 0.98 -17.24 -10.83
C THR A 322 0.95 -16.69 -9.40
N GLN A 323 1.98 -15.97 -8.96
CA GLN A 323 1.95 -15.23 -7.69
C GLN A 323 0.92 -14.09 -7.71
N ARG A 324 0.87 -13.30 -8.79
CA ARG A 324 -0.14 -12.22 -8.96
C ARG A 324 -1.56 -12.76 -8.91
N VAL A 325 -1.80 -13.90 -9.55
CA VAL A 325 -3.11 -14.57 -9.53
C VAL A 325 -3.43 -15.14 -8.14
N LYS A 326 -2.46 -15.71 -7.41
CA LYS A 326 -2.64 -16.12 -6.01
C LYS A 326 -2.95 -14.95 -5.07
N ILE A 327 -2.34 -13.78 -5.30
CA ILE A 327 -2.59 -12.55 -4.53
C ILE A 327 -4.00 -12.01 -4.79
N ILE A 328 -4.45 -11.99 -6.04
CA ILE A 328 -5.79 -11.55 -6.43
C ILE A 328 -6.87 -12.53 -5.91
N MET A 329 -6.61 -13.84 -5.93
CA MET A 329 -7.59 -14.84 -5.52
C MET A 329 -7.66 -15.07 -4.00
N ARG A 330 -6.56 -14.91 -3.24
CA ARG A 330 -6.58 -15.09 -1.79
C ARG A 330 -6.88 -13.79 -1.04
N GLY A 331 -6.52 -12.62 -1.57
CA GLY A 331 -6.53 -11.37 -0.81
C GLY A 331 -5.31 -11.29 0.12
N ALA A 332 -4.77 -10.08 0.33
CA ALA A 332 -3.54 -9.84 1.08
C ALA A 332 -3.56 -10.35 2.55
N ARG A 333 -4.75 -10.69 3.05
CA ARG A 333 -5.01 -11.25 4.38
C ARG A 333 -4.31 -12.59 4.64
N PHE A 334 -4.11 -13.41 3.61
CA PHE A 334 -3.60 -14.77 3.74
C PHE A 334 -2.12 -14.93 3.40
N LEU A 335 -1.43 -13.81 3.12
CA LEU A 335 0.02 -13.81 2.93
C LEU A 335 0.69 -13.79 4.29
N SER A 336 1.78 -14.53 4.47
CA SER A 336 2.69 -14.38 5.60
C SER A 336 3.55 -13.12 5.46
N ASP A 337 4.10 -12.63 6.57
CA ASP A 337 4.93 -11.40 6.54
C ASP A 337 6.19 -11.60 5.67
N ALA A 338 6.79 -12.80 5.68
CA ALA A 338 7.89 -13.16 4.79
C ALA A 338 7.51 -13.08 3.30
N GLU A 339 6.32 -13.53 2.92
CA GLU A 339 5.83 -13.42 1.54
C GLU A 339 5.58 -11.97 1.14
N VAL A 340 4.99 -11.16 2.03
CA VAL A 340 4.79 -9.73 1.79
C VAL A 340 6.14 -9.02 1.61
N MET A 341 7.13 -9.31 2.46
CA MET A 341 8.48 -8.76 2.32
C MET A 341 9.14 -9.12 0.99
N ASN A 342 8.97 -10.36 0.52
CA ASN A 342 9.46 -10.80 -0.77
C ASN A 342 8.79 -10.03 -1.93
N LEU A 343 7.47 -9.79 -1.84
CA LEU A 343 6.73 -9.02 -2.84
C LEU A 343 7.13 -7.54 -2.88
N VAL A 344 7.49 -6.96 -1.74
CA VAL A 344 8.03 -5.60 -1.69
C VAL A 344 9.44 -5.56 -2.27
N THR A 345 10.28 -6.55 -1.96
CA THR A 345 11.65 -6.66 -2.48
C THR A 345 11.66 -6.84 -4.00
N SER A 346 10.72 -7.62 -4.52
CA SER A 346 10.51 -7.82 -5.97
C SER A 346 9.76 -6.68 -6.65
N ARG A 347 9.48 -5.57 -5.95
CA ARG A 347 8.73 -4.39 -6.43
C ARG A 347 7.31 -4.66 -6.94
N ASN A 348 6.72 -5.78 -6.55
CA ASN A 348 5.31 -6.07 -6.84
C ASN A 348 4.37 -5.29 -5.92
N ILE A 349 4.80 -4.98 -4.69
CA ILE A 349 4.12 -4.08 -3.76
C ILE A 349 5.06 -2.92 -3.41
N LEU A 350 4.56 -1.68 -3.45
CA LEU A 350 5.36 -0.51 -3.08
C LEU A 350 5.39 -0.37 -1.55
N ASN A 351 6.59 -0.22 -0.97
CA ASN A 351 6.79 -0.15 0.49
C ASN A 351 5.92 0.94 1.17
N TYR A 352 5.74 2.10 0.54
CA TYR A 352 4.93 3.19 1.09
C TYR A 352 3.41 2.97 1.01
N LYS A 353 2.96 1.90 0.32
CA LYS A 353 1.53 1.53 0.19
C LYS A 353 1.13 0.35 1.07
N LEU A 354 2.03 -0.17 1.90
CA LEU A 354 1.76 -1.37 2.71
C LEU A 354 0.50 -1.25 3.57
N GLU A 355 0.26 -0.08 4.18
CA GLU A 355 -0.89 0.16 5.03
C GLU A 355 -2.21 0.26 4.26
N ALA A 356 -2.16 0.51 2.95
CA ALA A 356 -3.33 0.52 2.07
C ALA A 356 -3.61 -0.84 1.44
N VAL A 357 -2.60 -1.71 1.34
CA VAL A 357 -2.68 -3.03 0.69
C VAL A 357 -2.98 -4.14 1.70
N LEU A 358 -2.47 -4.02 2.92
CA LEU A 358 -2.63 -5.03 3.97
C LEU A 358 -3.92 -4.80 4.77
N GLU A 359 -4.38 -5.85 5.44
CA GLU A 359 -5.65 -5.87 6.19
C GLU A 359 -5.73 -4.82 7.30
N THR A 360 -4.61 -4.56 7.98
CA THR A 360 -4.51 -3.55 9.04
C THR A 360 -3.32 -2.64 8.80
N PRO A 361 -3.49 -1.32 8.99
CA PRO A 361 -2.39 -0.37 8.98
C PRO A 361 -1.24 -0.74 9.92
N GLU A 362 -1.54 -1.25 11.11
CA GLU A 362 -0.53 -1.67 12.09
C GLU A 362 0.37 -2.79 11.54
N ARG A 363 -0.21 -3.78 10.84
CA ARG A 363 0.56 -4.84 10.18
C ARG A 363 1.49 -4.28 9.10
N GLY A 364 1.02 -3.28 8.34
CA GLY A 364 1.87 -2.57 7.37
C GLY A 364 3.07 -1.88 8.02
N VAL A 365 2.87 -1.26 9.18
CA VAL A 365 3.96 -0.68 9.98
C VAL A 365 4.90 -1.77 10.51
N ALA A 366 4.38 -2.91 10.98
CA ALA A 366 5.17 -4.04 11.47
C ALA A 366 6.09 -4.60 10.37
N VAL A 367 5.53 -4.94 9.20
CA VAL A 367 6.30 -5.46 8.06
C VAL A 367 7.37 -4.45 7.63
N ARG A 368 7.05 -3.16 7.57
CA ARG A 368 8.05 -2.12 7.25
C ARG A 368 9.21 -2.11 8.25
N ARG A 369 8.92 -2.25 9.56
CA ARG A 369 9.94 -2.32 10.61
C ARG A 369 10.81 -3.56 10.47
N GLU A 370 10.24 -4.72 10.16
CA GLU A 370 11.01 -5.94 9.90
C GLU A 370 11.91 -5.81 8.67
N MET A 371 11.43 -5.18 7.60
CA MET A 371 12.25 -4.91 6.41
C MET A 371 13.36 -3.88 6.65
N LEU A 372 13.14 -2.95 7.58
CA LEU A 372 14.11 -1.89 7.91
C LEU A 372 15.19 -2.40 8.87
N SER A 373 14.85 -3.25 9.83
CA SER A 373 15.74 -3.66 10.93
C SER A 373 17.09 -4.23 10.45
N PRO A 374 17.17 -5.14 9.46
CA PRO A 374 18.45 -5.64 8.93
C PRO A 374 19.30 -4.60 8.20
N LYS A 375 18.70 -3.48 7.77
CA LYS A 375 19.40 -2.38 7.07
C LYS A 375 19.99 -1.36 8.04
N LEU A 376 19.63 -1.43 9.32
CA LEU A 376 20.16 -0.55 10.36
C LEU A 376 21.50 -1.09 10.87
N PRO A 377 22.43 -0.21 11.30
CA PRO A 377 23.68 -0.64 11.94
C PRO A 377 23.46 -1.54 13.17
N VAL A 378 22.34 -1.32 13.87
CA VAL A 378 21.92 -2.11 15.03
C VAL A 378 20.51 -2.65 14.76
N PRO A 379 20.35 -3.97 14.52
CA PRO A 379 19.05 -4.56 14.18
C PRO A 379 17.98 -4.38 15.27
N SER A 380 18.38 -4.25 16.53
CA SER A 380 17.47 -4.03 17.66
C SER A 380 17.09 -2.55 17.89
N ALA A 381 17.56 -1.60 17.06
CA ALA A 381 17.34 -0.17 17.27
C ALA A 381 15.85 0.23 17.35
N LEU A 382 14.96 -0.52 16.70
CA LEU A 382 13.53 -0.26 16.71
C LEU A 382 12.79 -0.89 17.90
N ALA A 383 13.44 -1.71 18.73
CA ALA A 383 12.78 -2.50 19.77
C ALA A 383 11.99 -1.64 20.77
N HIS A 384 12.48 -0.43 21.08
CA HIS A 384 11.84 0.50 22.01
C HIS A 384 11.04 1.61 21.33
N LEU A 385 10.99 1.66 19.99
CA LEU A 385 10.11 2.57 19.27
C LEU A 385 8.70 1.96 19.20
N PRO A 386 7.72 2.48 19.97
CA PRO A 386 6.39 1.89 20.03
C PRO A 386 5.67 2.05 18.68
N TYR A 387 4.82 1.08 18.37
CA TYR A 387 4.02 1.10 17.15
C TYR A 387 2.67 0.40 17.27
N LYS A 388 2.45 -0.45 18.28
CA LYS A 388 1.19 -1.16 18.47
C LYS A 388 0.11 -0.25 19.06
N ASP A 389 -1.15 -0.62 18.85
CA ASP A 389 -2.34 -0.02 19.46
C ASP A 389 -2.49 1.48 19.16
N TYR A 390 -1.98 1.92 18.00
CA TYR A 390 -2.10 3.29 17.52
C TYR A 390 -3.01 3.35 16.29
N ASP A 391 -3.93 4.32 16.26
CA ASP A 391 -4.87 4.49 15.14
C ASP A 391 -4.19 5.14 13.92
N TYR A 392 -3.50 4.31 13.14
CA TYR A 392 -2.82 4.73 11.91
C TYR A 392 -3.76 5.08 10.77
N ALA A 393 -5.03 4.64 10.79
CA ALA A 393 -6.01 4.98 9.74
C ALA A 393 -6.18 6.50 9.61
N LYS A 394 -5.85 7.23 10.68
CA LYS A 394 -5.92 8.67 10.73
C LYS A 394 -4.62 9.41 10.41
N VAL A 395 -3.50 8.70 10.25
CA VAL A 395 -2.20 9.26 9.87
C VAL A 395 -1.93 9.08 8.38
N ILE A 396 -2.35 7.95 7.83
CA ILE A 396 -2.08 7.58 6.44
C ILE A 396 -2.77 8.55 5.49
N GLY A 397 -2.03 8.99 4.47
CA GLY A 397 -2.51 9.90 3.43
C GLY A 397 -2.83 11.31 3.91
N THR A 398 -2.48 11.65 5.16
CA THR A 398 -2.85 12.92 5.79
C THR A 398 -1.73 13.56 6.61
N CYS A 399 -1.03 12.81 7.46
CA CYS A 399 -0.10 13.35 8.45
C CYS A 399 1.35 12.87 8.27
N CYS A 400 1.56 11.61 7.87
CA CYS A 400 2.91 11.05 7.76
C CYS A 400 2.93 9.85 6.79
N GLU A 401 4.04 9.70 6.06
CA GLU A 401 4.33 8.59 5.16
C GLU A 401 5.43 7.70 5.73
N ASN A 402 5.55 6.46 5.22
CA ASN A 402 6.59 5.51 5.64
C ASN A 402 6.67 5.29 7.16
N VAL A 403 5.51 5.27 7.82
CA VAL A 403 5.37 5.15 9.27
C VAL A 403 6.05 3.88 9.81
N ILE A 404 6.91 4.03 10.83
CA ILE A 404 7.60 2.92 11.52
C ILE A 404 7.23 2.82 13.01
N GLY A 405 6.23 3.60 13.45
CA GLY A 405 5.83 3.75 14.84
C GLY A 405 5.46 5.19 15.15
N TYR A 406 5.46 5.54 16.44
CA TYR A 406 5.25 6.88 16.94
C TYR A 406 6.25 7.22 18.05
N MET A 407 6.44 8.51 18.33
CA MET A 407 7.34 8.98 19.37
C MET A 407 6.53 9.56 20.54
N PRO A 408 6.50 8.89 21.71
CA PRO A 408 5.88 9.45 22.91
C PRO A 408 6.65 10.68 23.39
N VAL A 409 5.94 11.80 23.60
CA VAL A 409 6.50 13.00 24.22
C VAL A 409 5.75 13.24 25.53
N PRO A 410 6.44 13.43 26.68
CA PRO A 410 5.77 13.70 27.95
C PRO A 410 4.91 14.96 27.86
N VAL A 411 3.66 14.87 28.32
CA VAL A 411 2.72 16.01 28.38
C VAL A 411 2.49 16.39 29.84
N GLY A 412 2.92 17.59 30.22
CA GLY A 412 2.61 18.20 31.50
C GLY A 412 1.47 19.21 31.37
N VAL A 413 0.99 19.73 32.50
CA VAL A 413 -0.03 20.78 32.57
C VAL A 413 0.47 21.95 33.42
N ALA A 414 0.26 23.17 32.94
CA ALA A 414 0.50 24.42 33.68
C ALA A 414 -0.82 25.16 33.86
N GLY A 415 -1.15 25.57 35.09
CA GLY A 415 -2.35 26.35 35.37
C GLY A 415 -2.84 26.30 36.82
N PRO A 416 -3.98 26.95 37.11
CA PRO A 416 -4.81 27.68 36.14
C PRO A 416 -4.15 28.97 35.66
N LEU A 417 -4.20 29.25 34.36
CA LEU A 417 -3.91 30.55 33.77
C LEU A 417 -5.23 31.35 33.74
N LEU A 418 -5.29 32.45 34.49
CA LEU A 418 -6.43 33.37 34.45
C LEU A 418 -6.19 34.41 33.35
N LEU A 419 -6.87 34.25 32.22
CA LEU A 419 -6.76 35.07 31.02
C LEU A 419 -8.15 35.55 30.61
N ASP A 420 -8.33 36.86 30.46
CA ASP A 420 -9.60 37.47 30.04
C ASP A 420 -10.80 36.94 30.85
N GLU A 421 -10.65 36.94 32.18
CA GLU A 421 -11.63 36.47 33.17
C GLU A 421 -11.95 34.96 33.11
N LYS A 422 -11.20 34.19 32.32
CA LYS A 422 -11.37 32.73 32.18
C LYS A 422 -10.15 31.97 32.66
N GLN A 423 -10.38 30.79 33.24
CA GLN A 423 -9.30 29.92 33.70
C GLN A 423 -8.99 28.83 32.68
N PHE A 424 -7.71 28.66 32.38
CA PHE A 424 -7.21 27.66 31.44
C PHE A 424 -6.15 26.76 32.09
N TYR A 425 -6.18 25.47 31.76
CA TYR A 425 -5.11 24.53 32.09
C TYR A 425 -4.37 24.19 30.80
N VAL A 426 -3.11 24.60 30.69
CA VAL A 426 -2.35 24.59 29.44
C VAL A 426 -1.49 23.32 29.36
N PRO A 427 -1.75 22.40 28.41
CA PRO A 427 -0.95 21.21 28.16
C PRO A 427 0.32 21.61 27.43
N MET A 428 1.41 20.98 27.83
CA MET A 428 2.75 21.28 27.33
C MET A 428 3.47 19.97 27.09
N ALA A 429 3.72 19.63 25.83
CA ALA A 429 4.46 18.45 25.44
C ALA A 429 5.95 18.80 25.32
N THR A 430 6.78 18.29 26.25
CA THR A 430 8.20 18.65 26.29
C THR A 430 9.04 17.55 26.96
N THR A 431 10.31 17.49 26.57
CA THR A 431 11.35 16.72 27.25
C THR A 431 12.31 17.62 28.03
N GLU A 432 12.14 18.94 27.96
CA GLU A 432 12.94 19.91 28.72
C GLU A 432 12.50 19.94 30.19
N GLY A 433 13.41 19.54 31.07
CA GLY A 433 13.20 19.62 32.52
C GLY A 433 12.89 21.04 32.99
N CYS A 434 12.09 21.17 34.04
CA CYS A 434 11.68 22.44 34.64
C CYS A 434 10.80 23.37 33.79
N LEU A 435 10.63 23.15 32.47
CA LEU A 435 9.83 24.03 31.61
C LEU A 435 8.39 24.18 32.12
N VAL A 436 7.69 23.05 32.30
CA VAL A 436 6.28 23.05 32.77
C VAL A 436 6.17 23.65 34.17
N ALA A 437 7.10 23.33 35.06
CA ALA A 437 7.11 23.85 36.43
C ALA A 437 7.34 25.38 36.45
N SER A 438 8.23 25.90 35.61
CA SER A 438 8.48 27.32 35.44
C SER A 438 7.25 28.06 34.89
N THR A 439 6.62 27.53 33.84
CA THR A 439 5.38 28.08 33.28
C THR A 439 4.25 28.08 34.30
N ASN A 440 4.12 27.00 35.08
CA ASN A 440 3.12 26.89 36.14
C ASN A 440 3.32 27.93 37.26
N ARG A 441 4.58 28.22 37.62
CA ARG A 441 4.92 29.30 38.55
C ARG A 441 4.54 30.68 38.01
N GLY A 442 4.72 30.91 36.70
CA GLY A 442 4.23 32.10 36.01
C GLY A 442 2.71 32.24 36.07
N CYS A 443 1.99 31.16 35.78
CA CYS A 443 0.52 31.11 35.91
C CYS A 443 0.08 31.46 37.35
N ARG A 444 0.75 30.90 38.36
CA ARG A 444 0.48 31.20 39.77
C ARG A 444 0.66 32.69 40.10
N ALA A 445 1.72 33.31 39.60
CA ALA A 445 1.94 34.75 39.80
C ALA A 445 0.82 35.58 39.16
N LEU A 446 0.43 35.25 37.93
CA LEU A 446 -0.67 35.93 37.22
C LEU A 446 -2.01 35.75 37.93
N SER A 447 -2.37 34.54 38.36
CA SER A 447 -3.63 34.30 39.07
C SER A 447 -3.72 35.08 40.39
N LEU A 448 -2.62 35.20 41.13
CA LEU A 448 -2.56 36.01 42.36
C LEU A 448 -2.62 37.52 42.09
N SER A 449 -2.47 37.93 40.83
CA SER A 449 -2.41 39.32 40.38
C SER A 449 -3.72 39.79 39.73
N GLY A 450 -4.78 38.99 39.78
CA GLY A 450 -6.05 39.29 39.10
C GLY A 450 -6.13 38.77 37.66
N GLY A 451 -5.09 38.10 37.17
CA GLY A 451 -5.03 37.52 35.83
C GLY A 451 -4.27 38.37 34.82
N CYS A 452 -4.44 38.04 33.54
CA CYS A 452 -3.92 38.81 32.42
C CYS A 452 -5.02 39.10 31.40
N HIS A 453 -4.78 40.12 30.57
CA HIS A 453 -5.69 40.52 29.49
C HIS A 453 -5.01 40.34 28.14
N SER A 454 -5.75 39.94 27.12
CA SER A 454 -5.22 39.80 25.76
C SER A 454 -6.11 40.40 24.69
N SER A 455 -5.51 40.70 23.54
CA SER A 455 -6.23 41.19 22.36
C SER A 455 -5.59 40.66 21.08
N ILE A 456 -6.43 40.28 20.11
CA ILE A 456 -6.01 39.95 18.75
C ILE A 456 -6.04 41.22 17.91
N LEU A 457 -4.88 41.60 17.39
CA LEU A 457 -4.65 42.85 16.65
C LEU A 457 -4.83 42.67 15.14
N ALA A 458 -4.54 41.47 14.62
CA ALA A 458 -4.69 41.14 13.21
C ALA A 458 -4.87 39.63 13.02
N ASP A 459 -5.52 39.25 11.92
CA ASP A 459 -5.80 37.86 11.56
C ASP A 459 -5.73 37.66 10.05
N GLY A 460 -4.58 37.21 9.55
CA GLY A 460 -4.43 36.91 8.13
C GLY A 460 -3.23 36.03 7.85
N MET A 461 -3.48 34.84 7.28
CA MET A 461 -2.40 34.01 6.76
C MET A 461 -1.86 34.63 5.47
N THR A 462 -0.65 34.24 5.06
CA THR A 462 -0.03 34.76 3.84
C THR A 462 0.57 33.70 2.91
N ARG A 463 0.58 34.02 1.62
CA ARG A 463 1.30 33.29 0.56
C ARG A 463 2.02 34.29 -0.33
N GLY A 464 3.30 34.06 -0.58
CA GLY A 464 4.16 34.98 -1.31
C GLY A 464 4.83 34.30 -2.51
N PRO A 465 4.14 34.16 -3.66
CA PRO A 465 4.74 33.72 -4.92
C PRO A 465 5.80 34.67 -5.45
N VAL A 466 6.60 34.14 -6.37
CA VAL A 466 7.52 34.92 -7.21
C VAL A 466 7.20 34.65 -8.68
N VAL A 467 7.00 35.73 -9.42
CA VAL A 467 6.79 35.74 -10.86
C VAL A 467 7.89 36.54 -11.54
N ARG A 468 8.02 36.39 -12.85
CA ARG A 468 9.09 37.00 -13.63
C ARG A 468 8.55 37.50 -14.96
N LEU A 469 8.98 38.70 -15.33
CA LEU A 469 8.63 39.39 -16.56
C LEU A 469 9.85 39.51 -17.50
N PRO A 470 9.67 39.89 -18.78
CA PRO A 470 10.77 40.10 -19.72
C PRO A 470 11.76 41.19 -19.27
N SER A 471 11.28 42.26 -18.64
CA SER A 471 12.10 43.39 -18.17
C SER A 471 11.64 43.92 -16.81
N ALA A 472 12.51 44.69 -16.15
CA ALA A 472 12.18 45.36 -14.89
C ALA A 472 11.07 46.42 -15.08
N CYS A 473 11.07 47.15 -16.19
CA CYS A 473 10.01 48.11 -16.52
C CYS A 473 8.65 47.40 -16.65
N ARG A 474 8.63 46.23 -17.29
CA ARG A 474 7.42 45.41 -17.42
C ARG A 474 6.93 44.89 -16.07
N ALA A 475 7.84 44.45 -15.20
CA ALA A 475 7.49 44.08 -13.82
C ALA A 475 6.89 45.27 -13.03
N ALA A 476 7.41 46.47 -13.25
CA ALA A 476 6.91 47.69 -12.61
C ALA A 476 5.49 48.04 -13.08
N GLU A 477 5.19 47.87 -14.37
CA GLU A 477 3.81 48.02 -14.87
C GLU A 477 2.83 47.08 -14.16
N VAL A 478 3.19 45.79 -14.00
CA VAL A 478 2.33 44.81 -13.31
C VAL A 478 2.12 45.20 -11.83
N LYS A 479 3.17 45.69 -11.15
CA LYS A 479 3.06 46.17 -9.77
C LYS A 479 2.08 47.32 -9.64
N VAL A 480 2.24 48.37 -10.47
CA VAL A 480 1.38 49.55 -10.46
C VAL A 480 -0.06 49.14 -10.76
N TRP A 481 -0.27 48.23 -11.72
CA TRP A 481 -1.59 47.70 -12.04
C TRP A 481 -2.22 46.99 -10.83
N LEU A 482 -1.49 46.08 -10.16
CA LEU A 482 -1.97 45.37 -8.96
C LEU A 482 -2.33 46.30 -7.77
N GLU A 483 -1.78 47.51 -7.74
CA GLU A 483 -2.05 48.53 -6.70
C GLU A 483 -3.28 49.40 -7.02
N THR A 484 -3.86 49.29 -8.21
CA THR A 484 -5.14 49.95 -8.53
C THR A 484 -6.32 49.24 -7.88
N SER A 485 -7.33 50.00 -7.45
CA SER A 485 -8.52 49.46 -6.77
C SER A 485 -9.29 48.45 -7.63
N ASP A 486 -9.45 48.73 -8.92
CA ASP A 486 -10.19 47.87 -9.84
C ASP A 486 -9.50 46.52 -10.05
N SER A 487 -8.18 46.55 -10.23
CA SER A 487 -7.37 45.35 -10.43
C SER A 487 -7.26 44.51 -9.16
N PHE A 488 -7.11 45.15 -8.00
CA PHE A 488 -7.18 44.45 -6.71
C PHE A 488 -8.53 43.75 -6.53
N SER A 489 -9.64 44.44 -6.85
CA SER A 489 -11.00 43.88 -6.73
C SER A 489 -11.19 42.65 -7.63
N LEU A 490 -10.69 42.71 -8.86
CA LEU A 490 -10.69 41.59 -9.80
C LEU A 490 -9.88 40.39 -9.28
N ILE A 491 -8.67 40.62 -8.77
CA ILE A 491 -7.83 39.55 -8.20
C ILE A 491 -8.47 38.97 -6.94
N LYS A 492 -9.04 39.82 -6.09
CA LYS A 492 -9.77 39.45 -4.89
C LYS A 492 -10.96 38.54 -5.22
N GLU A 493 -11.76 38.89 -6.22
CA GLU A 493 -12.92 38.09 -6.62
C GLU A 493 -12.50 36.66 -6.99
N VAL A 494 -11.51 36.52 -7.88
CA VAL A 494 -11.00 35.20 -8.31
C VAL A 494 -10.39 34.41 -7.14
N PHE A 495 -9.66 35.09 -6.26
CA PHE A 495 -9.08 34.47 -5.07
C PHE A 495 -10.17 33.94 -4.13
N ASP A 496 -11.16 34.76 -3.81
CA ASP A 496 -12.22 34.48 -2.84
C ASP A 496 -13.18 33.37 -3.34
N GLN A 497 -13.36 33.22 -4.66
CA GLN A 497 -14.16 32.14 -5.25
C GLN A 497 -13.59 30.73 -4.96
N THR A 498 -12.30 30.62 -4.62
CA THR A 498 -11.66 29.30 -4.39
C THR A 498 -12.10 28.62 -3.08
N SER A 499 -12.66 29.40 -2.14
CA SER A 499 -13.07 28.95 -0.82
C SER A 499 -14.08 29.90 -0.18
N ARG A 500 -15.12 29.34 0.45
CA ARG A 500 -16.10 30.12 1.23
C ARG A 500 -15.51 30.92 2.39
N PHE A 501 -14.32 30.55 2.88
CA PHE A 501 -13.64 31.21 4.02
C PHE A 501 -12.54 32.18 3.58
N ALA A 502 -12.00 32.04 2.37
CA ALA A 502 -10.90 32.86 1.89
C ALA A 502 -11.41 34.27 1.58
N ARG A 503 -10.89 35.27 2.29
CA ARG A 503 -11.18 36.68 2.02
C ARG A 503 -9.86 37.41 1.87
N LEU A 504 -9.47 37.74 0.64
CA LEU A 504 -8.25 38.49 0.36
C LEU A 504 -8.39 39.89 0.93
N GLU A 505 -7.47 40.29 1.81
CA GLU A 505 -7.51 41.58 2.48
C GLU A 505 -6.52 42.56 1.86
N LYS A 506 -5.31 42.07 1.55
CA LYS A 506 -4.21 42.91 1.12
C LYS A 506 -3.27 42.17 0.19
N LEU A 507 -2.74 42.91 -0.78
CA LEU A 507 -1.55 42.54 -1.55
C LEU A 507 -0.39 43.44 -1.11
N LEU A 508 0.77 42.86 -0.87
CA LEU A 508 2.02 43.60 -0.79
C LEU A 508 2.95 43.12 -1.89
N VAL A 509 3.32 44.03 -2.79
CA VAL A 509 4.11 43.69 -3.97
C VAL A 509 5.49 44.33 -3.90
N SER A 510 6.54 43.53 -4.08
CA SER A 510 7.93 43.98 -4.09
C SER A 510 8.65 43.51 -5.36
N LEU A 511 9.59 44.32 -5.86
CA LEU A 511 10.36 44.02 -7.07
C LEU A 511 11.83 43.76 -6.73
N ALA A 512 12.42 42.82 -7.46
CA ALA A 512 13.87 42.68 -7.57
C ALA A 512 14.23 42.49 -9.05
N GLY A 513 14.65 43.57 -9.71
CA GLY A 513 14.84 43.59 -11.15
C GLY A 513 13.55 43.24 -11.90
N ARG A 514 13.58 42.19 -12.72
CA ARG A 514 12.41 41.70 -13.49
C ARG A 514 11.55 40.66 -12.75
N SER A 515 11.86 40.39 -11.49
CA SER A 515 11.09 39.50 -10.63
C SER A 515 10.17 40.29 -9.71
N LEU A 516 8.94 39.77 -9.54
CA LEU A 516 7.90 40.37 -8.72
C LEU A 516 7.48 39.37 -7.64
N TYR A 517 7.52 39.81 -6.40
CA TYR A 517 7.11 39.05 -5.22
C TYR A 517 5.78 39.61 -4.72
N ILE A 518 4.74 38.80 -4.74
CA ILE A 518 3.37 39.25 -4.43
C ILE A 518 2.92 38.54 -3.16
N ARG A 519 2.83 39.24 -2.04
CA ARG A 519 2.36 38.69 -0.76
C ARG A 519 0.85 38.84 -0.66
N PHE A 520 0.13 37.76 -0.87
CA PHE A 520 -1.31 37.63 -0.64
C PHE A 520 -1.55 37.45 0.85
N GLN A 521 -2.38 38.30 1.46
CA GLN A 521 -2.84 38.17 2.83
C GLN A 521 -4.36 37.98 2.86
N SER A 522 -4.82 36.94 3.55
CA SER A 522 -6.23 36.56 3.57
C SER A 522 -6.67 35.96 4.89
N GLN A 523 -7.92 36.23 5.28
CA GLN A 523 -8.59 35.51 6.36
C GLN A 523 -8.88 34.06 5.95
N THR A 524 -8.79 33.14 6.90
CA THR A 524 -8.91 31.69 6.68
C THR A 524 -9.96 31.02 7.57
N GLY A 525 -10.73 31.81 8.31
CA GLY A 525 -11.61 31.33 9.37
C GLY A 525 -10.80 30.65 10.48
N ASP A 526 -11.26 29.48 10.95
CA ASP A 526 -10.56 28.72 12.00
C ASP A 526 -9.43 27.82 11.47
N ALA A 527 -9.16 27.80 10.16
CA ALA A 527 -8.04 27.03 9.60
C ALA A 527 -6.76 27.86 9.61
N MET A 528 -5.60 27.22 9.73
CA MET A 528 -4.32 27.90 9.49
C MET A 528 -4.22 28.34 8.03
N GLY A 529 -4.80 27.54 7.13
CA GLY A 529 -5.24 28.01 5.81
C GLY A 529 -4.15 28.04 4.73
N MET A 530 -2.98 27.43 4.95
CA MET A 530 -1.91 27.40 3.95
C MET A 530 -2.30 26.75 2.61
N ASN A 531 -3.06 25.65 2.65
CA ASN A 531 -3.58 25.02 1.43
C ASN A 531 -4.65 25.87 0.74
N MET A 532 -5.49 26.53 1.54
CA MET A 532 -6.53 27.44 1.07
C MET A 532 -5.89 28.63 0.33
N LEU A 533 -4.87 29.24 0.92
CA LEU A 533 -4.13 30.34 0.32
C LEU A 533 -3.36 29.90 -0.92
N SER A 534 -2.69 28.74 -0.92
CA SER A 534 -2.01 28.26 -2.13
C SER A 534 -2.98 28.12 -3.31
N LYS A 535 -4.16 27.54 -3.07
CA LYS A 535 -5.21 27.41 -4.10
C LYS A 535 -5.72 28.76 -4.58
N GLY A 536 -6.01 29.69 -3.66
CA GLY A 536 -6.42 31.06 -4.00
C GLY A 536 -5.37 31.79 -4.81
N THR A 537 -4.10 31.71 -4.39
CA THR A 537 -2.96 32.32 -5.07
C THR A 537 -2.76 31.73 -6.46
N GLU A 538 -2.88 30.42 -6.65
CA GLU A 538 -2.77 29.80 -7.97
C GLU A 538 -3.83 30.33 -8.95
N GLN A 539 -5.08 30.49 -8.52
CA GLN A 539 -6.12 31.05 -9.37
C GLN A 539 -5.90 32.54 -9.65
N ALA A 540 -5.49 33.31 -8.65
CA ALA A 540 -5.11 34.71 -8.83
C ALA A 540 -3.94 34.87 -9.82
N LEU A 541 -2.93 34.01 -9.74
CA LEU A 541 -1.80 34.00 -10.67
C LEU A 541 -2.22 33.63 -12.09
N ARG A 542 -3.13 32.66 -12.27
CA ARG A 542 -3.71 32.34 -13.59
C ARG A 542 -4.45 33.53 -14.19
N ARG A 543 -5.25 34.25 -13.39
CA ARG A 543 -5.93 35.47 -13.85
C ARG A 543 -4.93 36.57 -14.23
N LEU A 544 -3.83 36.67 -13.50
CA LEU A 544 -2.75 37.62 -13.80
C LEU A 544 -2.01 37.24 -15.09
N GLN A 545 -1.77 35.94 -15.35
CA GLN A 545 -1.18 35.47 -16.61
C GLN A 545 -2.09 35.72 -17.83
N GLN A 546 -3.41 35.71 -17.65
CA GLN A 546 -4.34 36.10 -18.73
C GLN A 546 -4.21 37.58 -19.09
N GLN A 547 -3.94 38.44 -18.09
CA GLN A 547 -3.74 39.89 -18.31
C GLN A 547 -2.33 40.20 -18.84
N TYR A 548 -1.33 39.43 -18.38
CA TYR A 548 0.08 39.55 -18.73
C TYR A 548 0.60 38.19 -19.22
N PRO A 549 0.36 37.82 -20.50
CA PRO A 549 0.76 36.51 -21.04
C PRO A 549 2.28 36.30 -21.06
N ASP A 550 3.05 37.38 -21.01
CA ASP A 550 4.50 37.40 -20.91
C ASP A 550 5.03 37.13 -19.48
N MET A 551 4.13 36.89 -18.51
CA MET A 551 4.48 36.56 -17.13
C MET A 551 4.72 35.07 -16.90
N GLU A 552 5.92 34.75 -16.41
CA GLU A 552 6.31 33.43 -15.96
C GLU A 552 6.09 33.29 -14.44
N VAL A 553 5.31 32.28 -14.02
CA VAL A 553 5.20 31.91 -12.60
C VAL A 553 6.35 30.97 -12.26
N LEU A 554 7.32 31.45 -11.49
CA LEU A 554 8.47 30.62 -11.09
C LEU A 554 8.15 29.70 -9.92
N SER A 555 7.40 30.22 -8.94
CA SER A 555 6.98 29.46 -7.76
C SER A 555 5.80 30.12 -7.08
N VAL A 556 4.85 29.30 -6.62
CA VAL A 556 3.74 29.72 -5.75
C VAL A 556 4.23 30.17 -4.37
N SER A 557 5.44 29.77 -3.98
CA SER A 557 6.13 30.20 -2.75
C SER A 557 7.55 30.66 -3.07
N GLY A 558 7.72 31.96 -3.30
CA GLY A 558 9.00 32.65 -3.51
C GLY A 558 9.66 33.12 -2.22
N ASN A 559 9.42 32.44 -1.09
CA ASN A 559 9.89 32.82 0.25
C ASN A 559 9.44 34.19 0.78
N TYR A 560 8.51 34.87 0.11
CA TYR A 560 7.95 36.17 0.53
C TYR A 560 6.66 36.04 1.35
N CYS A 561 6.34 34.83 1.84
CA CYS A 561 5.18 34.60 2.71
C CYS A 561 5.37 35.25 4.10
N THR A 562 6.37 34.91 4.93
CA THR A 562 7.42 33.88 4.82
C THR A 562 7.10 32.69 5.75
N ASP A 563 7.11 31.47 5.23
CA ASP A 563 6.70 30.28 5.99
C ASP A 563 7.90 29.50 6.53
N LYS A 564 7.94 29.20 7.84
CA LYS A 564 8.97 28.35 8.48
C LYS A 564 10.41 28.84 8.34
N LYS A 565 10.62 30.12 8.06
CA LYS A 565 11.93 30.79 8.03
C LYS A 565 11.84 32.10 8.79
N SER A 566 12.92 32.47 9.48
CA SER A 566 13.02 33.79 10.12
C SER A 566 13.00 34.87 9.04
N ALA A 567 12.11 35.85 9.18
CA ALA A 567 11.94 36.92 8.22
C ALA A 567 11.35 38.17 8.87
N ALA A 568 12.01 39.32 8.66
CA ALA A 568 11.58 40.62 9.17
C ALA A 568 10.17 41.01 8.71
N ILE A 569 9.75 40.56 7.52
CA ILE A 569 8.41 40.85 7.00
C ILE A 569 7.29 40.29 7.88
N ASN A 570 7.49 39.12 8.49
CA ASN A 570 6.51 38.56 9.43
C ASN A 570 6.51 39.32 10.76
N TRP A 571 7.68 39.80 11.19
CA TRP A 571 7.80 40.64 12.40
C TRP A 571 7.09 41.98 12.23
N ILE A 572 7.31 42.66 11.10
CA ILE A 572 6.83 44.03 10.85
C ILE A 572 5.35 44.05 10.45
N LEU A 573 4.94 43.15 9.56
CA LEU A 573 3.59 43.17 8.96
C LEU A 573 2.65 42.11 9.53
N GLY A 574 3.15 41.25 10.41
CA GLY A 574 2.42 40.11 10.92
C GLY A 574 2.24 38.96 9.92
N ARG A 575 1.79 37.82 10.44
CA ARG A 575 1.37 36.63 9.68
C ARG A 575 0.61 35.65 10.57
N GLY A 576 -0.59 35.22 10.17
CA GLY A 576 -1.48 34.48 11.06
C GLY A 576 -2.14 35.45 12.04
N LYS A 577 -2.07 35.16 13.34
CA LYS A 577 -2.60 36.01 14.40
C LYS A 577 -1.51 36.94 14.93
N SER A 578 -1.81 38.22 15.01
CA SER A 578 -1.05 39.18 15.83
C SER A 578 -1.76 39.32 17.17
N ALA A 579 -1.06 39.08 18.28
CA ALA A 579 -1.63 39.14 19.62
C ALA A 579 -0.76 39.96 20.56
N VAL A 580 -1.39 40.61 21.54
CA VAL A 580 -0.74 41.23 22.69
C VAL A 580 -1.39 40.72 23.97
N CYS A 581 -0.60 40.50 25.00
CA CYS A 581 -1.08 40.14 26.34
C CYS A 581 -0.32 40.95 27.39
N GLU A 582 -1.03 41.40 28.43
CA GLU A 582 -0.47 42.20 29.52
C GLU A 582 -1.00 41.78 30.90
N ALA A 583 -0.22 42.10 31.93
CA ALA A 583 -0.60 41.96 33.33
C ALA A 583 0.18 42.94 34.21
N THR A 584 -0.38 43.27 35.38
CA THR A 584 0.34 43.97 36.45
C THR A 584 0.48 43.04 37.65
N VAL A 585 1.71 42.70 38.02
CA VAL A 585 2.02 41.75 39.09
C VAL A 585 2.41 42.51 40.36
N PRO A 586 1.67 42.37 41.48
CA PRO A 586 1.97 43.11 42.70
C PRO A 586 3.36 42.82 43.26
N ALA A 587 4.02 43.82 43.83
CA ALA A 587 5.37 43.72 44.41
C ALA A 587 5.52 42.54 45.40
N LYS A 588 4.46 42.27 46.19
CA LYS A 588 4.39 41.12 47.10
C LYS A 588 4.50 39.80 46.33
N VAL A 589 3.77 39.65 45.23
CA VAL A 589 3.79 38.44 44.38
C VAL A 589 5.14 38.27 43.69
N VAL A 590 5.74 39.37 43.22
CA VAL A 590 7.10 39.34 42.65
C VAL A 590 8.12 38.79 43.66
N ARG A 591 8.07 39.27 44.92
CA ARG A 591 8.97 38.79 45.99
C ARG A 591 8.67 37.36 46.43
N GLU A 592 7.42 37.04 46.70
CA GLU A 592 7.03 35.76 47.29
C GLU A 592 6.97 34.62 46.28
N VAL A 593 6.49 34.88 45.07
CA VAL A 593 6.32 33.86 44.03
C VAL A 593 7.49 33.87 43.08
N LEU A 594 7.84 35.02 42.48
CA LEU A 594 8.93 35.11 41.50
C LEU A 594 10.33 35.18 42.14
N LYS A 595 10.40 35.38 43.46
CA LYS A 595 11.66 35.41 44.24
C LYS A 595 12.65 36.43 43.68
N SER A 596 12.13 37.61 43.31
CA SER A 596 12.90 38.73 42.75
C SER A 596 12.32 40.08 43.22
N SER A 597 12.80 41.18 42.66
CA SER A 597 12.21 42.52 42.76
C SER A 597 11.84 43.05 41.37
N THR A 598 10.88 43.97 41.31
CA THR A 598 10.46 44.65 40.08
C THR A 598 11.63 45.34 39.39
N ALA A 599 12.41 46.13 40.14
CA ALA A 599 13.59 46.81 39.62
C ALA A 599 14.59 45.85 38.95
N ALA A 600 14.87 44.70 39.59
CA ALA A 600 15.79 43.71 39.02
C ALA A 600 15.24 43.03 37.76
N LEU A 601 13.92 42.78 37.70
CA LEU A 601 13.29 42.18 36.52
C LEU A 601 13.25 43.17 35.34
N VAL A 602 12.95 44.44 35.59
CA VAL A 602 12.97 45.49 34.57
C VAL A 602 14.38 45.68 34.02
N ASP A 603 15.38 45.83 34.89
CA ASP A 603 16.78 45.97 34.48
C ASP A 603 17.27 44.76 33.68
N LEU A 604 16.92 43.54 34.12
CA LEU A 604 17.23 42.32 33.37
C LEU A 604 16.53 42.30 32.01
N ASN A 605 15.26 42.70 31.92
CA ASN A 605 14.53 42.71 30.66
C ASN A 605 15.17 43.67 29.65
N ILE A 606 15.53 44.87 30.10
CA ILE A 606 16.21 45.87 29.27
C ILE A 606 17.55 45.32 28.78
N ASN A 607 18.42 44.88 29.68
CA ASN A 607 19.77 44.47 29.31
C ASN A 607 19.80 43.15 28.52
N LYS A 608 18.87 42.22 28.79
CA LYS A 608 18.82 40.90 28.14
C LYS A 608 17.96 40.89 26.88
N ASN A 609 16.67 41.19 27.02
CA ASN A 609 15.70 40.97 25.96
C ASN A 609 15.72 42.12 24.93
N LEU A 610 16.11 43.33 25.33
CA LEU A 610 16.24 44.46 24.41
C LEU A 610 17.69 44.63 23.94
N VAL A 611 18.58 45.10 24.83
CA VAL A 611 19.97 45.43 24.48
C VAL A 611 20.72 44.17 24.03
N GLY A 612 20.66 43.08 24.79
CA GLY A 612 21.32 41.82 24.42
C GLY A 612 20.88 41.28 23.07
N SER A 613 19.57 41.25 22.81
CA SER A 613 19.02 40.85 21.50
C SER A 613 19.42 41.81 20.36
N ALA A 614 19.50 43.12 20.62
CA ALA A 614 19.99 44.10 19.66
C ALA A 614 21.48 43.86 19.32
N MET A 615 22.31 43.63 20.33
CA MET A 615 23.74 43.29 20.14
C MET A 615 23.93 41.99 19.36
N ALA A 616 23.01 41.03 19.50
CA ALA A 616 23.01 39.79 18.75
C ALA A 616 22.47 39.90 17.31
N GLY A 617 21.99 41.07 16.88
CA GLY A 617 21.36 41.24 15.56
C GLY A 617 20.05 40.48 15.41
N SER A 618 19.33 40.24 16.51
CA SER A 618 18.07 39.50 16.51
C SER A 618 16.95 40.32 15.85
N ILE A 619 16.12 39.66 15.04
CA ILE A 619 14.89 40.23 14.48
C ILE A 619 13.72 39.40 14.99
N GLY A 620 12.83 40.03 15.78
CA GLY A 620 11.66 39.39 16.38
C GLY A 620 11.94 38.54 17.64
N GLY A 621 13.20 38.32 18.00
CA GLY A 621 13.60 37.59 19.20
C GLY A 621 13.94 38.50 20.39
N PHE A 622 13.05 39.44 20.74
CA PHE A 622 13.22 40.36 21.87
C PHE A 622 12.54 39.83 23.14
N ASN A 623 12.78 38.56 23.45
CA ASN A 623 12.13 37.82 24.52
C ASN A 623 13.09 36.81 25.16
N ALA A 624 12.67 36.19 26.26
CA ALA A 624 13.51 35.23 26.95
C ALA A 624 13.47 33.82 26.34
N HIS A 625 12.27 33.24 26.18
CA HIS A 625 12.11 31.85 25.77
C HIS A 625 10.71 31.56 25.16
N ALA A 626 10.13 32.50 24.42
CA ALA A 626 8.79 32.32 23.82
C ALA A 626 8.70 31.04 22.97
N ALA A 627 9.79 30.67 22.29
CA ALA A 627 9.89 29.45 21.50
C ALA A 627 9.65 28.17 22.32
N ASN A 628 10.10 28.09 23.58
CA ASN A 628 9.87 26.90 24.41
C ASN A 628 8.39 26.71 24.71
N ILE A 629 7.68 27.80 25.01
CA ILE A 629 6.24 27.77 25.31
C ILE A 629 5.45 27.43 24.04
N VAL A 630 5.76 28.11 22.93
CA VAL A 630 5.12 27.88 21.63
C VAL A 630 5.31 26.43 21.19
N ALA A 631 6.53 25.91 21.18
CA ALA A 631 6.80 24.53 20.77
C ALA A 631 6.06 23.50 21.64
N ALA A 632 6.08 23.68 22.97
CA ALA A 632 5.44 22.73 23.88
C ALA A 632 3.92 22.69 23.71
N ILE A 633 3.28 23.85 23.54
CA ILE A 633 1.85 23.94 23.25
C ILE A 633 1.57 23.39 21.84
N TYR A 634 2.41 23.70 20.84
CA TYR A 634 2.20 23.28 19.46
C TYR A 634 2.22 21.75 19.33
N ILE A 635 3.18 21.09 19.96
CA ILE A 635 3.28 19.62 19.94
C ILE A 635 2.08 19.00 20.69
N ALA A 636 1.74 19.50 21.88
CA ALA A 636 0.60 18.99 22.65
C ALA A 636 -0.74 19.15 21.91
N CYS A 637 -0.86 20.26 21.19
CA CYS A 637 -2.05 20.68 20.47
C CYS A 637 -1.99 20.34 18.97
N GLY A 638 -1.14 19.42 18.53
CA GLY A 638 -1.12 18.92 17.15
C GLY A 638 -0.96 20.00 16.06
N GLN A 639 -0.30 21.12 16.39
CA GLN A 639 0.06 22.18 15.45
C GLN A 639 1.33 21.78 14.67
N ASP A 640 1.73 22.60 13.70
CA ASP A 640 2.98 22.40 12.95
C ASP A 640 4.19 22.96 13.73
N PRO A 641 5.04 22.11 14.35
CA PRO A 641 6.12 22.60 15.21
C PRO A 641 7.19 23.39 14.45
N ALA A 642 7.31 23.22 13.12
CA ALA A 642 8.24 23.99 12.31
C ALA A 642 7.83 25.46 12.18
N GLN A 643 6.55 25.79 12.42
CA GLN A 643 6.07 27.17 12.47
C GLN A 643 6.47 27.91 13.74
N THR A 644 7.05 27.22 14.75
CA THR A 644 7.65 27.87 15.92
C THR A 644 8.67 28.93 15.50
N VAL A 645 9.35 28.77 14.36
CA VAL A 645 10.28 29.76 13.81
C VAL A 645 9.67 31.15 13.68
N GLY A 646 8.45 31.26 13.14
CA GLY A 646 7.74 32.55 13.01
C GLY A 646 6.83 32.85 14.18
N SER A 647 6.21 31.81 14.74
CA SER A 647 5.22 31.93 15.83
C SER A 647 5.85 32.28 17.17
N SER A 648 7.16 32.12 17.33
CA SER A 648 7.90 32.54 18.53
C SER A 648 8.43 33.98 18.48
N ASN A 649 8.17 34.71 17.38
CA ASN A 649 8.42 36.15 17.33
C ASN A 649 7.68 36.83 18.49
N CYS A 650 8.44 37.45 19.38
CA CYS A 650 7.91 38.05 20.59
C CYS A 650 8.83 39.18 21.07
N ILE A 651 8.23 40.30 21.45
CA ILE A 651 8.86 41.31 22.28
C ILE A 651 8.24 41.28 23.68
N THR A 652 9.08 41.19 24.71
CA THR A 652 8.68 41.25 26.11
C THR A 652 9.10 42.60 26.69
N GLN A 653 8.15 43.33 27.25
CA GLN A 653 8.38 44.60 27.92
C GLN A 653 8.02 44.49 29.39
N MET A 654 8.78 45.18 30.22
CA MET A 654 8.60 45.22 31.67
C MET A 654 8.85 46.63 32.15
N GLU A 655 7.95 47.15 32.97
CA GLU A 655 8.01 48.51 33.51
C GLU A 655 7.54 48.53 34.98
N PRO A 656 8.06 49.45 35.80
CA PRO A 656 7.48 49.73 37.12
C PRO A 656 6.04 50.23 36.98
N ALA A 657 5.16 49.80 37.89
CA ALA A 657 3.74 50.13 37.87
C ALA A 657 3.17 50.29 39.29
N GLY A 658 1.90 50.68 39.35
CA GLY A 658 1.22 50.96 40.61
C GLY A 658 1.56 52.34 41.19
N PRO A 659 0.88 52.76 42.27
CA PRO A 659 1.06 54.09 42.87
C PRO A 659 2.47 54.32 43.43
N ASP A 660 3.11 53.27 43.94
CA ASP A 660 4.44 53.32 44.54
C ASP A 660 5.57 52.94 43.55
N GLY A 661 5.23 52.56 42.32
CA GLY A 661 6.19 52.09 41.32
C GLY A 661 6.85 50.74 41.66
N GLU A 662 6.32 49.99 42.63
CA GLU A 662 6.88 48.71 43.06
C GLU A 662 6.26 47.50 42.34
N ASP A 663 5.10 47.66 41.71
CA ASP A 663 4.45 46.58 40.95
C ASP A 663 5.12 46.41 39.59
N LEU A 664 5.02 45.22 39.02
CA LEU A 664 5.61 44.91 37.72
C LEU A 664 4.52 44.91 36.64
N TYR A 665 4.51 45.91 35.78
CA TYR A 665 3.83 45.78 34.49
C TYR A 665 4.66 44.89 33.56
N ILE A 666 4.01 43.93 32.92
CA ILE A 666 4.62 43.04 31.92
C ILE A 666 3.70 42.90 30.73
N SER A 667 4.27 42.95 29.52
CA SER A 667 3.56 42.65 28.29
C SER A 667 4.38 41.79 27.34
N CYS A 668 3.66 41.00 26.53
CA CYS A 668 4.21 40.20 25.44
C CYS A 668 3.43 40.47 24.17
N THR A 669 4.12 40.90 23.11
CA THR A 669 3.53 41.12 21.78
C THR A 669 4.09 40.13 20.79
N MET A 670 3.21 39.38 20.13
CA MET A 670 3.53 38.29 19.21
C MET A 670 2.82 38.52 17.88
N PRO A 671 3.48 39.10 16.85
CA PRO A 671 2.81 39.55 15.64
C PRO A 671 2.57 38.45 14.59
N SER A 672 3.10 37.25 14.79
CA SER A 672 3.08 36.23 13.73
C SER A 672 2.79 34.82 14.21
N ILE A 673 1.77 34.65 15.06
CA ILE A 673 1.36 33.34 15.57
C ILE A 673 0.56 32.59 14.51
N GLU A 674 1.10 31.47 14.02
CA GLU A 674 0.49 30.62 13.01
C GLU A 674 -0.19 29.43 13.68
N LEU A 675 -1.53 29.44 13.77
CA LEU A 675 -2.31 28.40 14.45
C LEU A 675 -3.39 27.82 13.56
N ASP A 676 -3.65 26.52 13.71
CA ASP A 676 -4.80 25.83 13.13
C ASP A 676 -5.77 25.36 14.22
N LEU A 677 -6.96 25.94 14.23
CA LEU A 677 -8.04 25.49 15.11
C LEU A 677 -8.85 24.35 14.49
N LYS A 678 -8.70 24.02 13.20
CA LYS A 678 -9.41 22.90 12.50
C LYS A 678 -8.54 21.68 12.26
N GLN A 679 -7.28 21.87 11.90
CA GLN A 679 -6.33 20.85 11.45
C GLN A 679 -5.36 20.47 12.58
N MET A 680 -5.91 19.97 13.68
CA MET A 680 -5.15 19.01 14.47
C MET A 680 -5.17 17.68 13.70
N CYS A 681 -4.01 17.18 13.26
CA CYS A 681 -3.88 15.74 13.03
C CYS A 681 -4.42 14.99 14.25
N PRO A 682 -4.97 13.80 14.08
CA PRO A 682 -6.32 13.54 13.62
C PRO A 682 -7.38 13.65 14.73
N LYS A 683 -8.66 13.40 14.41
CA LYS A 683 -9.83 13.43 15.33
C LYS A 683 -9.70 12.72 16.70
N HIS A 684 -8.63 11.96 16.98
CA HIS A 684 -8.28 11.42 18.31
C HIS A 684 -7.46 12.36 19.21
N LEU A 685 -6.74 13.36 18.67
CA LEU A 685 -6.21 14.48 19.45
C LEU A 685 -7.34 15.46 19.88
N ARG A 686 -8.62 15.11 19.63
CA ARG A 686 -9.76 15.76 20.30
C ARG A 686 -9.65 15.73 21.82
N LYS A 687 -8.98 14.74 22.43
CA LYS A 687 -8.71 14.76 23.88
C LYS A 687 -7.83 15.96 24.30
N SER A 688 -6.90 16.40 23.45
CA SER A 688 -6.12 17.63 23.67
C SER A 688 -6.99 18.91 23.57
N ARG A 689 -8.04 18.88 22.73
CA ARG A 689 -9.10 19.92 22.69
C ARG A 689 -10.07 19.88 23.87
N GLU A 690 -10.17 18.76 24.59
CA GLU A 690 -10.99 18.67 25.80
C GLU A 690 -10.21 19.16 27.03
N MET A 691 -8.87 19.01 27.03
CA MET A 691 -8.00 19.57 28.06
C MET A 691 -7.84 21.09 27.97
N VAL A 692 -7.92 21.64 26.74
CA VAL A 692 -7.92 23.08 26.50
C VAL A 692 -9.08 23.38 25.60
N ASP A 693 -10.00 24.18 26.07
CA ASP A 693 -10.92 24.88 25.19
C ASP A 693 -10.13 25.93 24.35
N VAL A 694 -9.22 25.48 23.47
CA VAL A 694 -8.45 26.32 22.55
C VAL A 694 -9.40 27.13 21.67
N GLY A 695 -10.61 26.58 21.46
CA GLY A 695 -11.72 27.26 20.82
C GLY A 695 -12.16 28.53 21.55
N SER A 696 -12.19 28.55 22.89
CA SER A 696 -12.43 29.78 23.65
C SER A 696 -11.19 30.65 23.84
N PHE A 697 -9.98 30.08 23.80
CA PHE A 697 -8.70 30.83 23.82
C PHE A 697 -8.57 31.82 22.66
N VAL A 698 -9.16 31.53 21.48
CA VAL A 698 -9.07 32.37 20.27
C VAL A 698 -10.39 33.05 19.87
N ARG A 699 -11.54 32.61 20.44
CA ARG A 699 -12.86 33.24 20.18
C ARG A 699 -13.15 34.47 21.03
N LEU A 700 -12.30 34.79 22.00
CA LEU A 700 -12.43 35.99 22.82
C LEU A 700 -12.14 37.23 21.95
N ARG A 701 -13.23 37.94 21.58
CA ARG A 701 -13.28 39.24 20.89
C ARG A 701 -12.78 39.29 19.45
N GLY A 702 -13.55 38.69 18.55
CA GLY A 702 -13.47 38.98 17.11
C GLY A 702 -14.80 38.98 16.36
N ARG A 703 -15.93 38.77 17.04
CA ARG A 703 -17.26 38.87 16.43
C ARG A 703 -18.16 39.77 17.28
N PRO A 704 -18.78 40.82 16.72
CA PRO A 704 -19.90 41.46 17.39
C PRO A 704 -20.98 40.41 17.68
N GLU A 705 -21.55 40.47 18.88
CA GLU A 705 -22.70 39.68 19.29
C GLU A 705 -23.82 39.85 18.24
N GLY A 706 -24.16 38.76 17.55
CA GLY A 706 -25.25 38.80 16.56
C GLY A 706 -25.24 37.78 15.43
N THR A 707 -24.22 36.93 15.24
CA THR A 707 -24.18 36.06 14.04
C THR A 707 -23.88 34.57 14.25
N ASN A 708 -24.11 33.99 15.44
CA ASN A 708 -23.94 32.52 15.57
C ASN A 708 -24.84 31.81 16.60
N GLU A 709 -26.07 32.29 16.84
CA GLU A 709 -27.07 31.56 17.65
C GLU A 709 -27.84 30.47 16.91
N ARG A 710 -27.48 30.11 15.67
CA ARG A 710 -28.17 29.04 14.91
C ARG A 710 -27.29 27.88 14.53
N THR A 711 -26.68 27.14 15.47
CA THR A 711 -26.27 25.74 15.17
C THR A 711 -26.04 24.78 16.35
N HIS A 712 -26.53 25.03 17.57
CA HIS A 712 -26.42 24.03 18.66
C HIS A 712 -27.72 23.71 19.43
N LEU A 713 -28.87 24.09 18.87
CA LEU A 713 -30.19 23.79 19.46
C LEU A 713 -31.01 22.83 18.57
N ILE A 714 -30.50 21.64 18.22
CA ILE A 714 -31.36 20.54 17.74
C ILE A 714 -30.81 19.20 18.24
N ARG A 715 -31.67 18.49 18.99
CA ARG A 715 -31.64 17.09 19.46
C ARG A 715 -30.88 16.77 20.76
N ALA A 716 -31.46 17.23 21.85
CA ALA A 716 -31.70 16.40 23.02
C ALA A 716 -33.09 16.73 23.58
N ARG A 717 -34.13 16.07 23.05
CA ARG A 717 -35.43 15.89 23.69
C ARG A 717 -36.26 14.84 22.92
N ASP A 718 -36.76 13.89 23.69
CA ASP A 718 -37.93 13.01 23.48
C ASP A 718 -37.82 11.88 22.44
N SER A 719 -37.22 10.75 22.84
CA SER A 719 -37.83 9.39 22.91
C SER A 719 -36.79 8.35 23.33
#